data_AF-A0A922HZK4-F1
#
_entry.id   AF-A0A922HZK4-F1
#
_cell.length_a   1.000
_cell.length_b   1.000
_cell.length_c   1.000
_cell.angle_alpha   90.00
_cell.angle_beta   90.00
_cell.angle_gamma   90.00
#
_symmetry.space_group_name_H-M   'P 1'
#
loop_
_entity.id
_entity.type
_entity.pdbx_description
1 polymer ?
#
loop_
_entity_poly.entity_id
_entity_poly.type
_entity_poly.pdbx_seq_one_letter_code
_entity_poly.pdbx_strand_id
1 'polypeptide(L)'
;MSDLNVTQSINNTDNNNGSERGQQGEDDDFDFYYDYAKAAQLDRSGCWTEQNWQEEMEKHPLFATKAPEPGHEHSELIDAFNQLKYDPQFNSIEELMDSYRQDGNENFRHKKYRWAVDSYSEGIRLARDHLSKNQSVENMPTSKFNESLSVLYNNRASAHFHLGNYKSSMQDATRAMFLNSQNIKAKIRFAQCCFEMKRFEKCIIFCSKELNQSNELNEKFQEKFRQEMRILLEQAEKNFKIQNRDERKMVKNEQKRLSEQKRIEQAVEERGIKYQASLFETDHPAVRGCFVQFDDTHQTQTLIWPVVFIYPDVGQTDFIKKFYENSTFTQYIEMMFEITPEWDQKGQYRSERIRCYYQSCQTYTVDGEKRIAQEIELTEFDKSLTLLQVCIKPAETIQENKSDNSEGDDIIRINKSNKSWKNRQSERKIKENADTEHPKLSPVSVTLGDCLACSGCITSTEAVLISEQSHEKVIDILDEKQKNPNNNLIIVMTLSLQALASLAVKHHLNSMESAAERIGHLFHSLGVDYIFDLALARHICLQESWQELSQRFVSNSNAKQPLLSSTCPGFVCYAEKSQGNILVPLLSRIKSPQQIMGLLVKKRLHLVDGQVSNVLPDRIYHITLMPCYDKKLEASRLENRLDESIPEVDCVITPLEVEKILEFKQIRNFDSLACRPLDQFNVGFSPDGKIQSHRGSGSGGYADNLLRMMTIYQKIATQDLMQSEFEWKMVRNADFLEINLYKSEMDSKPLVSFAILNGFRNVQNLVSRLKRKSCSYDYIEVSACPKGCLNGGAQFRNIPFNKEMNEKLTPDSDPILITFEQVQKLYDQLPKTELDLFINNSIENTKTGELYTKLQLDDQFRQKFRTEFRVLEKKFNILNSNW
;
A
#
# COMPACT_ATOMS: atom_id res chain seq x y z
N MET A 1 20.91 -0.38 72.02
CA MET A 1 19.84 0.22 72.85
C MET A 1 18.64 -0.72 72.78
N SER A 2 18.11 -1.13 73.94
CA SER A 2 16.76 -1.68 74.20
C SER A 2 16.18 -2.67 73.17
N ASP A 3 16.18 -3.98 73.41
CA ASP A 3 15.42 -4.75 74.43
C ASP A 3 13.93 -4.97 74.11
N LEU A 4 13.56 -6.26 74.07
CA LEU A 4 12.26 -6.91 74.32
C LEU A 4 12.41 -8.38 73.83
N ASN A 5 13.04 -9.31 74.57
CA ASN A 5 12.55 -9.96 75.80
C ASN A 5 11.15 -10.59 75.55
N VAL A 6 10.99 -11.92 75.41
CA VAL A 6 10.68 -12.91 76.48
C VAL A 6 10.30 -14.23 75.72
N THR A 7 10.60 -15.50 76.09
CA THR A 7 11.41 -16.17 77.14
C THR A 7 11.56 -17.68 76.78
N GLN A 8 12.68 -18.31 77.19
CA GLN A 8 12.83 -19.66 77.83
C GLN A 8 12.11 -20.91 77.23
N SER A 9 12.57 -22.16 77.38
CA SER A 9 13.79 -22.87 77.83
C SER A 9 13.55 -24.37 77.47
N ILE A 10 14.43 -25.39 77.52
CA ILE A 10 15.38 -25.94 78.52
C ILE A 10 16.34 -26.92 77.78
N ASN A 11 17.54 -27.15 78.30
CA ASN A 11 18.54 -28.11 77.79
C ASN A 11 18.26 -29.60 78.17
N ASN A 12 19.18 -30.49 77.75
CA ASN A 12 19.46 -31.84 78.29
C ASN A 12 18.84 -33.02 77.50
N THR A 13 19.49 -34.18 77.35
CA THR A 13 20.93 -34.60 77.44
C THR A 13 21.05 -35.99 76.76
N ASP A 14 22.27 -36.50 76.65
CA ASP A 14 22.62 -37.94 76.82
C ASP A 14 22.43 -38.97 75.69
N ASN A 15 23.61 -39.51 75.30
CA ASN A 15 24.00 -40.93 75.35
C ASN A 15 23.65 -41.95 74.23
N ASN A 16 24.77 -42.45 73.67
CA ASN A 16 25.20 -43.87 73.64
C ASN A 16 24.84 -44.81 72.48
N ASN A 17 25.93 -45.48 72.05
CA ASN A 17 26.05 -46.84 71.48
C ASN A 17 25.37 -47.10 70.11
N GLY A 18 25.97 -47.83 69.17
CA GLY A 18 27.28 -48.50 69.13
C GLY A 18 27.19 -49.84 68.38
N SER A 19 28.21 -50.21 67.58
CA SER A 19 28.57 -51.61 67.24
C SER A 19 29.76 -51.68 66.27
N GLU A 20 30.77 -52.45 66.65
CA GLU A 20 31.86 -52.90 65.76
C GLU A 20 31.62 -54.35 65.29
N ARG A 21 32.17 -54.70 64.12
CA ARG A 21 32.61 -56.04 63.63
C ARG A 21 32.85 -55.93 62.10
N GLY A 22 33.92 -56.42 61.49
CA GLY A 22 35.19 -56.97 62.01
C GLY A 22 36.05 -57.55 60.86
N GLN A 23 37.39 -57.48 61.01
CA GLN A 23 38.46 -58.36 60.47
C GLN A 23 38.33 -58.97 59.04
N GLN A 24 39.17 -58.55 58.10
CA GLN A 24 40.52 -59.08 57.75
C GLN A 24 40.52 -60.28 56.78
N GLY A 25 41.31 -60.15 55.71
CA GLY A 25 41.70 -61.18 54.73
C GLY A 25 42.94 -60.66 53.97
N GLU A 26 43.93 -61.53 53.77
CA GLU A 26 45.33 -61.16 53.47
C GLU A 26 45.64 -61.03 51.95
N ASP A 27 46.89 -60.67 51.67
CA ASP A 27 47.46 -60.15 50.42
C ASP A 27 47.69 -61.18 49.28
N ASP A 28 48.38 -60.70 48.24
CA ASP A 28 49.03 -61.39 47.12
C ASP A 28 48.18 -61.76 45.87
N ASP A 29 48.15 -60.84 44.88
CA ASP A 29 48.81 -61.16 43.61
C ASP A 29 49.23 -59.91 42.77
N PHE A 30 50.30 -60.12 42.00
CA PHE A 30 51.20 -59.16 41.35
C PHE A 30 50.61 -58.22 40.25
N ASP A 31 51.23 -57.02 40.13
CA ASP A 31 51.44 -56.20 38.93
C ASP A 31 50.27 -55.85 37.96
N PHE A 32 49.68 -54.65 38.15
CA PHE A 32 49.53 -53.70 37.02
C PHE A 32 49.57 -52.22 37.44
N TYR A 33 50.75 -51.74 37.86
CA TYR A 33 50.97 -50.32 38.15
C TYR A 33 51.14 -49.51 36.85
N TYR A 34 50.05 -49.00 36.27
CA TYR A 34 50.08 -47.86 35.34
C TYR A 34 48.73 -47.11 35.24
N ASP A 35 48.78 -45.86 34.78
CA ASP A 35 47.65 -45.00 34.38
C ASP A 35 46.79 -44.24 35.42
N TYR A 36 47.26 -44.05 36.67
CA TYR A 36 46.72 -42.96 37.52
C TYR A 36 47.00 -41.55 36.96
N ALA A 37 47.87 -41.44 35.94
CA ALA A 37 48.15 -40.20 35.22
C ALA A 37 47.12 -39.85 34.13
N LYS A 38 46.24 -40.78 33.71
CA LYS A 38 45.16 -40.49 32.72
C LYS A 38 43.85 -39.99 33.34
N ALA A 39 43.68 -40.06 34.66
CA ALA A 39 42.53 -39.49 35.35
C ALA A 39 42.53 -37.94 35.35
N ALA A 40 43.64 -37.30 34.96
CA ALA A 40 43.80 -35.85 34.85
C ALA A 40 43.28 -35.25 33.53
N GLN A 41 42.69 -36.05 32.64
CA GLN A 41 42.10 -35.60 31.36
C GLN A 41 40.58 -35.84 31.25
N LEU A 42 39.89 -36.04 32.37
CA LEU A 42 38.45 -35.77 32.40
C LEU A 42 38.25 -34.26 32.54
N ASP A 43 37.69 -33.64 31.51
CA ASP A 43 37.35 -32.22 31.56
C ASP A 43 36.28 -31.98 32.64
N ARG A 44 36.68 -31.28 33.70
CA ARG A 44 35.82 -30.88 34.82
C ARG A 44 35.38 -29.41 34.72
N SER A 45 35.47 -28.80 33.54
CA SER A 45 35.09 -27.41 33.26
C SER A 45 33.67 -27.04 33.75
N GLY A 46 32.74 -28.01 33.80
CA GLY A 46 31.38 -27.84 34.34
C GLY A 46 31.15 -28.33 35.78
N CYS A 47 32.18 -28.75 36.52
CA CYS A 47 32.02 -29.17 37.92
C CYS A 47 31.99 -27.98 38.89
N TRP A 48 31.16 -28.08 39.93
CA TRP A 48 31.13 -27.09 41.02
C TRP A 48 32.40 -27.23 41.86
N THR A 49 33.17 -26.14 41.93
CA THR A 49 34.39 -25.97 42.73
C THR A 49 34.21 -24.80 43.69
N GLU A 50 35.04 -24.72 44.74
CA GLU A 50 34.99 -23.60 45.71
C GLU A 50 35.21 -22.21 45.07
N GLN A 51 35.74 -22.13 43.84
CA GLN A 51 36.02 -20.88 43.13
C GLN A 51 34.95 -20.49 42.10
N ASN A 52 34.25 -21.43 41.45
CA ASN A 52 33.25 -21.14 40.41
C ASN A 52 31.78 -21.35 40.84
N TRP A 53 31.51 -21.93 42.02
CA TRP A 53 30.13 -22.27 42.42
C TRP A 53 29.17 -21.08 42.47
N GLN A 54 29.65 -19.86 42.76
CA GLN A 54 28.80 -18.67 42.78
C GLN A 54 28.33 -18.30 41.38
N GLU A 55 29.24 -18.32 40.39
CA GLU A 55 28.91 -18.02 38.99
C GLU A 55 28.02 -19.10 38.38
N GLU A 56 28.29 -20.38 38.67
CA GLU A 56 27.44 -21.49 38.21
C GLU A 56 26.06 -21.50 38.89
N MET A 57 25.96 -21.06 40.15
CA MET A 57 24.68 -20.89 40.83
C MET A 57 23.89 -19.69 40.27
N GLU A 58 24.55 -18.58 39.90
CA GLU A 58 23.88 -17.46 39.21
C GLU A 58 23.39 -17.83 37.80
N LYS A 59 24.08 -18.74 37.10
CA LYS A 59 23.66 -19.33 35.81
C LYS A 59 22.53 -20.37 35.96
N HIS A 60 22.24 -20.84 37.18
CA HIS A 60 21.29 -21.93 37.40
C HIS A 60 19.82 -21.45 37.42
N PRO A 61 18.89 -22.05 36.65
CA PRO A 61 17.52 -21.55 36.48
C PRO A 61 16.70 -21.35 37.76
N LEU A 62 16.97 -22.13 38.82
CA LEU A 62 16.29 -22.03 40.12
C LEU A 62 16.88 -20.96 41.06
N PHE A 63 18.09 -20.46 40.80
CA PHE A 63 18.82 -19.56 41.71
C PHE A 63 19.22 -18.23 41.05
N ALA A 64 19.08 -18.11 39.73
CA ALA A 64 19.29 -16.87 38.97
C ALA A 64 18.43 -15.72 39.52
N THR A 65 19.09 -14.68 40.03
CA THR A 65 18.43 -13.49 40.62
C THR A 65 18.00 -12.45 39.57
N LYS A 66 18.44 -12.62 38.31
CA LYS A 66 18.14 -11.74 37.18
C LYS A 66 17.61 -12.56 36.00
N ALA A 67 16.64 -12.02 35.28
CA ALA A 67 16.21 -12.60 34.01
C ALA A 67 17.32 -12.42 32.94
N PRO A 68 17.53 -13.40 32.04
CA PRO A 68 18.56 -13.32 31.01
C PRO A 68 18.30 -12.16 30.03
N GLU A 69 19.34 -11.40 29.71
CA GLU A 69 19.23 -10.26 28.79
C GLU A 69 19.22 -10.70 27.31
N PRO A 70 18.44 -10.04 26.43
CA PRO A 70 18.35 -10.45 25.02
C PRO A 70 19.68 -10.34 24.28
N GLY A 71 20.27 -11.48 23.93
CA GLY A 71 21.51 -11.57 23.15
C GLY A 71 22.75 -12.04 23.92
N HIS A 72 22.62 -12.33 25.22
CA HIS A 72 23.61 -13.14 25.95
C HIS A 72 23.31 -14.63 25.79
N GLU A 73 24.35 -15.46 25.75
CA GLU A 73 24.19 -16.93 25.72
C GLU A 73 23.42 -17.40 26.96
N HIS A 74 22.47 -18.31 26.74
CA HIS A 74 21.74 -18.94 27.82
C HIS A 74 22.59 -20.03 28.45
N SER A 75 22.42 -20.27 29.75
CA SER A 75 22.99 -21.45 30.40
C SER A 75 22.48 -22.71 29.72
N GLU A 76 23.35 -23.71 29.53
CA GLU A 76 22.99 -24.99 28.89
C GLU A 76 21.75 -25.64 29.54
N LEU A 77 21.55 -25.42 30.85
CA LEU A 77 20.38 -25.86 31.58
C LEU A 77 19.09 -25.14 31.14
N ILE A 78 19.15 -23.83 30.86
CA ILE A 78 18.01 -23.06 30.33
C ILE A 78 17.63 -23.58 28.94
N ASP A 79 18.61 -23.88 28.10
CA ASP A 79 18.36 -24.41 26.76
C ASP A 79 17.83 -25.85 26.80
N ALA A 80 18.32 -26.69 27.72
CA ALA A 80 17.73 -28.00 27.99
C ALA A 80 16.27 -27.90 28.48
N PHE A 81 15.94 -26.97 29.38
CA PHE A 81 14.55 -26.71 29.79
C PHE A 81 13.68 -26.19 28.63
N ASN A 82 14.22 -25.34 27.75
CA ASN A 82 13.52 -24.87 26.56
C ASN A 82 13.25 -26.01 25.56
N GLN A 83 14.21 -26.91 25.34
CA GLN A 83 14.02 -28.11 24.52
C GLN A 83 12.95 -29.01 25.12
N LEU A 84 13.04 -29.34 26.42
CA LEU A 84 12.03 -30.15 27.10
C LEU A 84 10.62 -29.53 27.04
N LYS A 85 10.49 -28.20 27.02
CA LYS A 85 9.19 -27.50 27.03
C LYS A 85 8.58 -27.24 25.63
N TYR A 86 9.40 -27.15 24.58
CA TYR A 86 8.96 -26.70 23.26
C TYR A 86 9.37 -27.60 22.08
N ASP A 87 10.24 -28.59 22.27
CA ASP A 87 10.65 -29.48 21.19
C ASP A 87 9.51 -30.47 20.83
N PRO A 88 9.08 -30.55 19.55
CA PRO A 88 8.12 -31.54 19.07
C PRO A 88 8.56 -33.00 19.16
N GLN A 89 9.85 -33.27 19.44
CA GLN A 89 10.35 -34.62 19.70
C GLN A 89 9.98 -35.13 21.09
N PHE A 90 9.84 -34.24 22.08
CA PHE A 90 9.58 -34.59 23.48
C PHE A 90 8.14 -34.34 23.92
N ASN A 91 7.35 -33.57 23.16
CA ASN A 91 6.01 -33.14 23.55
C ASN A 91 4.97 -33.49 22.47
N SER A 92 3.78 -33.93 22.87
CA SER A 92 2.64 -34.05 21.96
C SER A 92 2.13 -32.67 21.51
N ILE A 93 1.38 -32.64 20.40
CA ILE A 93 0.79 -31.40 19.89
C ILE A 93 -0.13 -30.71 20.90
N GLU A 94 -0.85 -31.48 21.72
CA GLU A 94 -1.78 -30.98 22.72
C GLU A 94 -1.02 -30.34 23.90
N GLU A 95 0.08 -30.95 24.33
CA GLU A 95 0.97 -30.42 25.38
C GLU A 95 1.70 -29.15 24.90
N LEU A 96 2.17 -29.09 23.65
CA LEU A 96 2.74 -27.88 23.07
C LEU A 96 1.72 -26.74 22.99
N MET A 97 0.50 -27.03 22.52
CA MET A 97 -0.60 -26.05 22.51
C MET A 97 -0.89 -25.52 23.93
N ASP A 98 -0.82 -26.38 24.94
CA ASP A 98 -1.01 -26.01 26.34
C ASP A 98 0.15 -25.24 26.95
N SER A 99 1.39 -25.56 26.61
CA SER A 99 2.60 -24.81 26.95
C SER A 99 2.50 -23.35 26.45
N TYR A 100 2.24 -23.17 25.14
CA TYR A 100 2.02 -21.84 24.54
C TYR A 100 0.77 -21.13 25.08
N ARG A 101 -0.30 -21.87 25.45
CA ARG A 101 -1.49 -21.32 26.12
C ARG A 101 -1.14 -20.77 27.50
N GLN A 102 -0.33 -21.48 28.28
CA GLN A 102 0.13 -21.04 29.61
C GLN A 102 1.03 -19.80 29.51
N ASP A 103 2.01 -19.80 28.61
CA ASP A 103 2.89 -18.64 28.37
C ASP A 103 2.12 -17.40 27.92
N GLY A 104 1.16 -17.59 27.01
CA GLY A 104 0.27 -16.51 26.58
C GLY A 104 -0.58 -15.97 27.74
N ASN A 105 -1.11 -16.85 28.60
CA ASN A 105 -1.88 -16.46 29.78
C ASN A 105 -1.04 -15.69 30.80
N GLU A 106 0.22 -16.10 31.02
CA GLU A 106 1.12 -15.44 31.95
C GLU A 106 1.54 -14.05 31.43
N ASN A 107 1.92 -13.96 30.15
CA ASN A 107 2.13 -12.67 29.48
C ASN A 107 0.88 -11.77 29.54
N PHE A 108 -0.32 -12.34 29.41
CA PHE A 108 -1.58 -11.60 29.51
C PHE A 108 -1.82 -11.07 30.94
N ARG A 109 -1.53 -11.85 32.00
CA ARG A 109 -1.60 -11.41 33.40
C ARG A 109 -0.67 -10.21 33.66
N HIS A 110 0.55 -10.27 33.13
CA HIS A 110 1.53 -9.17 33.20
C HIS A 110 1.22 -7.97 32.28
N LYS A 111 0.03 -7.93 31.65
CA LYS A 111 -0.39 -6.92 30.67
C LYS A 111 0.53 -6.80 29.43
N LYS A 112 1.39 -7.80 29.21
CA LYS A 112 2.31 -7.91 28.06
C LYS A 112 1.54 -8.47 26.85
N TYR A 113 0.46 -7.79 26.46
CA TYR A 113 -0.52 -8.28 25.48
C TYR A 113 0.10 -8.63 24.11
N ARG A 114 1.18 -7.95 23.72
CA ARG A 114 1.90 -8.25 22.47
C ARG A 114 2.56 -9.63 22.50
N TRP A 115 3.34 -9.92 23.54
CA TRP A 115 3.95 -11.24 23.70
C TRP A 115 2.90 -12.33 23.95
N ALA A 116 1.77 -12.01 24.59
CA ALA A 116 0.64 -12.93 24.67
C ALA A 116 0.08 -13.27 23.26
N VAL A 117 -0.10 -12.29 22.37
CA VAL A 117 -0.48 -12.54 20.97
C VAL A 117 0.53 -13.42 20.25
N ASP A 118 1.83 -13.19 20.46
CA ASP A 118 2.89 -13.98 19.85
C ASP A 118 2.82 -15.44 20.35
N SER A 119 2.80 -15.69 21.67
CA SER A 119 2.66 -17.04 22.26
C SER A 119 1.41 -17.79 21.77
N TYR A 120 0.23 -17.15 21.80
CA TYR A 120 -0.99 -17.80 21.29
C TYR A 120 -0.93 -18.07 19.78
N SER A 121 -0.19 -17.27 19.01
CA SER A 121 -0.04 -17.47 17.57
C SER A 121 0.84 -18.67 17.23
N GLU A 122 1.89 -18.92 18.01
CA GLU A 122 2.72 -20.13 17.87
C GLU A 122 1.90 -21.39 18.15
N GLY A 123 1.12 -21.44 19.24
CA GLY A 123 0.22 -22.54 19.54
C GLY A 123 -0.85 -22.77 18.45
N ILE A 124 -1.41 -21.70 17.88
CA ILE A 124 -2.35 -21.78 16.74
C ILE A 124 -1.65 -22.24 15.45
N ARG A 125 -0.38 -21.88 15.22
CA ARG A 125 0.38 -22.36 14.05
C ARG A 125 0.59 -23.87 14.14
N LEU A 126 1.12 -24.35 15.26
CA LEU A 126 1.36 -25.78 15.48
C LEU A 126 0.07 -26.60 15.29
N ALA A 127 -1.06 -26.15 15.85
CA ALA A 127 -2.36 -26.79 15.68
C ALA A 127 -2.79 -26.88 14.20
N ARG A 128 -2.53 -25.85 13.39
CA ARG A 128 -2.84 -25.83 11.95
C ARG A 128 -1.89 -26.73 11.15
N ASP A 129 -0.61 -26.72 11.48
CA ASP A 129 0.39 -27.55 10.81
C ASP A 129 0.09 -29.04 11.04
N HIS A 130 -0.38 -29.42 12.24
CA HIS A 130 -0.89 -30.76 12.53
C HIS A 130 -2.14 -31.12 11.69
N LEU A 131 -3.13 -30.22 11.63
CA LEU A 131 -4.34 -30.41 10.81
C LEU A 131 -4.04 -30.50 9.30
N SER A 132 -2.99 -29.83 8.82
CA SER A 132 -2.60 -29.86 7.39
C SER A 132 -1.92 -31.17 6.99
N LYS A 133 -1.22 -31.84 7.92
CA LYS A 133 -0.49 -33.09 7.67
C LYS A 133 -1.38 -34.34 7.77
N ASN A 134 -2.41 -34.31 8.62
CA ASN A 134 -3.25 -35.46 8.95
C ASN A 134 -4.62 -35.44 8.24
N GLN A 135 -4.63 -35.36 6.90
CA GLN A 135 -5.87 -35.32 6.09
C GLN A 135 -6.53 -36.70 5.81
N SER A 136 -6.17 -37.76 6.55
CA SER A 136 -6.81 -39.08 6.41
C SER A 136 -8.05 -39.23 7.30
N VAL A 137 -9.06 -39.96 6.78
CA VAL A 137 -10.40 -40.10 7.40
C VAL A 137 -10.37 -40.73 8.80
N GLU A 138 -9.33 -41.50 9.12
CA GLU A 138 -9.16 -42.20 10.39
C GLU A 138 -8.67 -41.30 11.55
N ASN A 139 -8.17 -40.08 11.26
CA ASN A 139 -7.62 -39.15 12.26
C ASN A 139 -8.42 -37.83 12.35
N MET A 140 -9.76 -37.93 12.45
CA MET A 140 -10.62 -36.77 12.73
C MET A 140 -10.24 -36.09 14.06
N PRO A 141 -10.09 -34.75 14.10
CA PRO A 141 -9.68 -34.04 15.31
C PRO A 141 -10.72 -34.18 16.43
N THR A 142 -10.28 -34.76 17.56
CA THR A 142 -11.08 -34.98 18.77
C THR A 142 -11.79 -33.70 19.22
N SER A 143 -13.01 -33.82 19.75
CA SER A 143 -13.78 -32.68 20.30
C SER A 143 -12.94 -31.77 21.24
N LYS A 144 -12.12 -32.39 22.09
CA LYS A 144 -11.17 -31.75 23.02
C LYS A 144 -10.08 -30.91 22.33
N PHE A 145 -9.61 -31.31 21.15
CA PHE A 145 -8.62 -30.57 20.36
C PHE A 145 -9.23 -29.28 19.81
N ASN A 146 -10.44 -29.37 19.24
CA ASN A 146 -11.19 -28.21 18.74
C ASN A 146 -11.57 -27.24 19.88
N GLU A 147 -11.89 -27.76 21.07
CA GLU A 147 -12.12 -26.95 22.26
C GLU A 147 -10.85 -26.18 22.68
N SER A 148 -9.71 -26.86 22.79
CA SER A 148 -8.42 -26.23 23.16
C SER A 148 -7.99 -25.18 22.14
N LEU A 149 -8.20 -25.44 20.85
CA LEU A 149 -7.95 -24.48 19.77
C LEU A 149 -8.92 -23.28 19.82
N SER A 150 -10.21 -23.50 20.13
CA SER A 150 -11.18 -22.41 20.36
C SER A 150 -10.75 -21.50 21.51
N VAL A 151 -10.22 -22.07 22.61
CA VAL A 151 -9.68 -21.31 23.74
C VAL A 151 -8.48 -20.45 23.32
N LEU A 152 -7.54 -20.99 22.53
CA LEU A 152 -6.40 -20.23 22.00
C LEU A 152 -6.85 -19.03 21.14
N TYR A 153 -7.78 -19.23 20.20
CA TYR A 153 -8.33 -18.12 19.40
C TYR A 153 -9.04 -17.07 20.27
N ASN A 154 -9.85 -17.49 21.25
CA ASN A 154 -10.53 -16.56 22.15
C ASN A 154 -9.54 -15.76 23.02
N ASN A 155 -8.48 -16.40 23.51
CA ASN A 155 -7.47 -15.73 24.32
C ASN A 155 -6.63 -14.75 23.48
N ARG A 156 -6.30 -15.11 22.24
CA ARG A 156 -5.65 -14.18 21.30
C ARG A 156 -6.56 -13.02 20.89
N ALA A 157 -7.86 -13.27 20.69
CA ALA A 157 -8.85 -12.21 20.48
C ALA A 157 -8.86 -11.23 21.67
N SER A 158 -8.89 -11.76 22.90
CA SER A 158 -8.77 -10.95 24.13
C SER A 158 -7.51 -10.08 24.13
N ALA A 159 -6.35 -10.62 23.76
CA ALA A 159 -5.10 -9.87 23.69
C ALA A 159 -5.11 -8.79 22.58
N HIS A 160 -5.66 -9.10 21.40
CA HIS A 160 -5.87 -8.12 20.33
C HIS A 160 -6.83 -6.99 20.75
N PHE A 161 -7.89 -7.30 21.51
CA PHE A 161 -8.83 -6.30 22.03
C PHE A 161 -8.14 -5.27 22.93
N HIS A 162 -7.32 -5.72 23.88
CA HIS A 162 -6.54 -4.83 24.77
C HIS A 162 -5.46 -4.02 24.02
N LEU A 163 -5.04 -4.44 22.82
CA LEU A 163 -4.15 -3.69 21.94
C LEU A 163 -4.88 -2.73 20.99
N GLY A 164 -6.21 -2.59 21.08
CA GLY A 164 -7.02 -1.78 20.14
C GLY A 164 -7.18 -2.40 18.74
N ASN A 165 -6.75 -3.65 18.54
CA ASN A 165 -6.83 -4.36 17.25
C ASN A 165 -8.20 -5.04 17.06
N TYR A 166 -9.29 -4.26 17.16
CA TYR A 166 -10.66 -4.77 17.22
C TYR A 166 -11.04 -5.66 16.02
N LYS A 167 -10.55 -5.36 14.81
CA LYS A 167 -10.80 -6.17 13.60
C LYS A 167 -10.18 -7.57 13.69
N SER A 168 -8.95 -7.68 14.19
CA SER A 168 -8.28 -8.98 14.41
C SER A 168 -8.92 -9.75 15.56
N SER A 169 -9.27 -9.05 16.65
CA SER A 169 -10.03 -9.62 17.76
C SER A 169 -11.38 -10.20 17.31
N MET A 170 -12.13 -9.47 16.49
CA MET A 170 -13.41 -9.93 15.93
C MET A 170 -13.23 -11.21 15.09
N GLN A 171 -12.22 -11.25 14.22
CA GLN A 171 -11.94 -12.43 13.38
C GLN A 171 -11.59 -13.68 14.20
N ASP A 172 -10.75 -13.54 15.22
CA ASP A 172 -10.38 -14.67 16.07
C ASP A 172 -11.54 -15.10 17.00
N ALA A 173 -12.37 -14.16 17.47
CA ALA A 173 -13.62 -14.49 18.18
C ALA A 173 -14.58 -15.29 17.29
N THR A 174 -14.76 -14.91 16.01
CA THR A 174 -15.57 -15.68 15.05
C THR A 174 -15.01 -17.09 14.83
N ARG A 175 -13.68 -17.25 14.72
CA ARG A 175 -13.04 -18.59 14.61
C ARG A 175 -13.24 -19.43 15.87
N ALA A 176 -13.12 -18.84 17.05
CA ALA A 176 -13.38 -19.53 18.31
C ALA A 176 -14.83 -20.04 18.40
N MET A 177 -15.80 -19.24 17.95
CA MET A 177 -17.22 -19.63 17.88
C MET A 177 -17.50 -20.73 16.85
N PHE A 178 -16.78 -20.75 15.72
CA PHE A 178 -16.90 -21.80 14.71
C PHE A 178 -16.40 -23.16 15.23
N LEU A 179 -15.29 -23.15 15.97
CA LEU A 179 -14.69 -24.36 16.56
C LEU A 179 -15.44 -24.87 17.81
N ASN A 180 -16.01 -23.96 18.60
CA ASN A 180 -16.86 -24.30 19.73
C ASN A 180 -17.99 -23.26 19.88
N SER A 181 -19.20 -23.65 19.47
CA SER A 181 -20.40 -22.80 19.52
C SER A 181 -20.88 -22.50 20.95
N GLN A 182 -20.43 -23.27 21.94
CA GLN A 182 -20.68 -23.06 23.37
C GLN A 182 -19.66 -22.12 24.03
N ASN A 183 -18.68 -21.58 23.30
CA ASN A 183 -17.70 -20.63 23.84
C ASN A 183 -18.33 -19.24 24.07
N ILE A 184 -18.98 -19.10 25.22
CA ILE A 184 -19.64 -17.88 25.71
C ILE A 184 -18.71 -16.65 25.64
N LYS A 185 -17.43 -16.80 26.03
CA LYS A 185 -16.46 -15.69 26.05
C LYS A 185 -16.20 -15.14 24.65
N ALA A 186 -16.14 -16.01 23.64
CA ALA A 186 -15.94 -15.60 22.26
C ALA A 186 -17.16 -14.81 21.73
N LYS A 187 -18.39 -15.19 22.10
CA LYS A 187 -19.62 -14.46 21.75
C LYS A 187 -19.61 -13.04 22.33
N ILE A 188 -19.31 -12.90 23.63
CA ILE A 188 -19.18 -11.59 24.29
C ILE A 188 -18.09 -10.75 23.60
N ARG A 189 -16.92 -11.35 23.34
CA ARG A 189 -15.79 -10.65 22.72
C ARG A 189 -16.14 -10.17 21.30
N PHE A 190 -16.89 -10.95 20.53
CA PHE A 190 -17.38 -10.53 19.21
C PHE A 190 -18.32 -9.33 19.32
N ALA A 191 -19.31 -9.36 20.22
CA ALA A 191 -20.23 -8.24 20.46
C ALA A 191 -19.48 -6.96 20.88
N GLN A 192 -18.52 -7.07 21.80
CA GLN A 192 -17.65 -5.95 22.21
C GLN A 192 -16.86 -5.38 21.02
N CYS A 193 -16.33 -6.22 20.13
CA CYS A 193 -15.62 -5.73 18.94
C CYS A 193 -16.56 -4.98 17.99
N CYS A 194 -17.79 -5.46 17.78
CA CYS A 194 -18.79 -4.74 16.98
C CYS A 194 -19.13 -3.37 17.58
N PHE A 195 -19.24 -3.27 18.91
CA PHE A 195 -19.48 -2.02 19.62
C PHE A 195 -18.31 -1.03 19.46
N GLU A 196 -17.08 -1.44 19.78
CA GLU A 196 -15.87 -0.59 19.65
C GLU A 196 -15.61 -0.15 18.19
N MET A 197 -15.94 -1.01 17.21
CA MET A 197 -15.86 -0.67 15.79
C MET A 197 -17.02 0.22 15.29
N LYS A 198 -17.89 0.73 16.19
CA LYS A 198 -19.10 1.52 15.88
C LYS A 198 -20.08 0.83 14.91
N ARG A 199 -20.08 -0.50 14.89
CA ARG A 199 -20.99 -1.34 14.08
C ARG A 199 -22.19 -1.73 14.93
N PHE A 200 -22.94 -0.72 15.41
CA PHE A 200 -23.98 -0.92 16.41
C PHE A 200 -25.13 -1.82 15.90
N GLU A 201 -25.53 -1.69 14.63
CA GLU A 201 -26.52 -2.56 13.98
C GLU A 201 -26.15 -4.05 14.10
N LYS A 202 -24.91 -4.41 13.72
CA LYS A 202 -24.38 -5.78 13.88
C LYS A 202 -24.36 -6.24 15.32
N CYS A 203 -24.02 -5.34 16.24
CA CYS A 203 -24.05 -5.64 17.67
C CYS A 203 -25.48 -5.95 18.14
N ILE A 204 -26.48 -5.18 17.70
CA ILE A 204 -27.90 -5.36 18.05
C ILE A 204 -28.43 -6.70 17.49
N ILE A 205 -28.20 -6.96 16.21
CA ILE A 205 -28.62 -8.21 15.54
C ILE A 205 -27.97 -9.43 16.20
N PHE A 206 -26.67 -9.35 16.49
CA PHE A 206 -25.95 -10.43 17.15
C PHE A 206 -26.41 -10.66 18.59
N CYS A 207 -26.51 -9.61 19.41
CA CYS A 207 -26.92 -9.74 20.81
C CYS A 207 -28.35 -10.26 20.95
N SER A 208 -29.30 -9.75 20.17
CA SER A 208 -30.70 -10.23 20.18
C SER A 208 -30.80 -11.70 19.74
N LYS A 209 -30.08 -12.11 18.68
CA LYS A 209 -30.02 -13.51 18.25
C LYS A 209 -29.47 -14.43 19.34
N GLU A 210 -28.32 -14.12 19.94
CA GLU A 210 -27.70 -15.01 20.93
C GLU A 210 -28.44 -15.04 22.27
N LEU A 211 -29.17 -13.99 22.62
CA LEU A 211 -30.08 -13.99 23.79
C LEU A 211 -31.31 -14.89 23.58
N ASN A 212 -31.75 -15.11 22.34
CA ASN A 212 -32.91 -15.94 22.00
C ASN A 212 -32.59 -17.44 21.82
N GLN A 213 -31.31 -17.84 21.79
CA GLN A 213 -30.86 -19.20 21.41
C GLN A 213 -30.29 -20.02 22.59
N SER A 214 -30.58 -19.68 23.84
CA SER A 214 -29.92 -20.30 25.00
C SER A 214 -30.47 -21.69 25.36
N ASN A 215 -29.75 -22.75 24.95
CA ASN A 215 -29.91 -24.11 25.47
C ASN A 215 -29.02 -24.40 26.70
N GLU A 216 -29.28 -25.53 27.34
CA GLU A 216 -28.79 -26.06 28.63
C GLU A 216 -27.29 -25.87 28.92
N LEU A 217 -26.95 -24.97 29.86
CA LEU A 217 -25.64 -24.86 30.53
C LEU A 217 -25.82 -24.29 31.94
N ASN A 218 -24.84 -24.48 32.82
CA ASN A 218 -24.81 -24.02 34.22
C ASN A 218 -25.37 -22.58 34.43
N GLU A 219 -26.44 -22.47 35.22
CA GLU A 219 -27.23 -21.24 35.43
C GLU A 219 -26.38 -20.00 35.76
N LYS A 220 -25.40 -20.14 36.67
CA LYS A 220 -24.58 -19.03 37.15
C LYS A 220 -23.67 -18.42 36.08
N PHE A 221 -23.21 -19.20 35.11
CA PHE A 221 -22.42 -18.70 33.97
C PHE A 221 -23.31 -18.14 32.86
N GLN A 222 -24.49 -18.73 32.64
CA GLN A 222 -25.48 -18.17 31.71
C GLN A 222 -25.96 -16.79 32.15
N GLU A 223 -26.19 -16.56 33.44
CA GLU A 223 -26.76 -15.28 33.87
C GLU A 223 -25.77 -14.11 33.71
N LYS A 224 -24.48 -14.34 33.99
CA LYS A 224 -23.44 -13.35 33.69
C LYS A 224 -23.35 -13.03 32.20
N PHE A 225 -23.46 -14.05 31.33
CA PHE A 225 -23.52 -13.84 29.88
C PHE A 225 -24.74 -13.00 29.47
N ARG A 226 -25.95 -13.37 29.94
CA ARG A 226 -27.18 -12.63 29.65
C ARG A 226 -27.09 -11.17 30.13
N GLN A 227 -26.48 -10.92 31.30
CA GLN A 227 -26.27 -9.58 31.82
C GLN A 227 -25.32 -8.75 30.94
N GLU A 228 -24.13 -9.26 30.62
CA GLU A 228 -23.16 -8.53 29.76
C GLU A 228 -23.71 -8.27 28.36
N MET A 229 -24.42 -9.23 27.76
CA MET A 229 -25.03 -9.08 26.43
C MET A 229 -26.20 -8.10 26.40
N ARG A 230 -27.04 -8.06 27.46
CA ARG A 230 -28.11 -7.06 27.61
C ARG A 230 -27.55 -5.64 27.74
N ILE A 231 -26.48 -5.44 28.52
CA ILE A 231 -25.81 -4.15 28.67
C ILE A 231 -25.26 -3.67 27.31
N LEU A 232 -24.58 -4.55 26.58
CA LEU A 232 -24.05 -4.23 25.24
C LEU A 232 -25.17 -3.92 24.23
N LEU A 233 -26.30 -4.64 24.29
CA LEU A 233 -27.47 -4.38 23.45
C LEU A 233 -28.06 -2.98 23.71
N GLU A 234 -28.34 -2.63 24.97
CA GLU A 234 -28.88 -1.32 25.34
C GLU A 234 -27.94 -0.17 24.93
N GLN A 235 -26.63 -0.34 25.18
CA GLN A 235 -25.60 0.62 24.77
C GLN A 235 -25.53 0.77 23.24
N ALA A 236 -25.60 -0.34 22.49
CA ALA A 236 -25.60 -0.32 21.04
C ALA A 236 -26.85 0.34 20.47
N GLU A 237 -28.06 0.05 20.98
CA GLU A 237 -29.29 0.70 20.55
C GLU A 237 -29.27 2.22 20.80
N LYS A 238 -28.78 2.64 21.97
CA LYS A 238 -28.64 4.06 22.32
C LYS A 238 -27.68 4.77 21.36
N ASN A 239 -26.51 4.16 21.09
CA ASN A 239 -25.52 4.75 20.19
C ASN A 239 -25.96 4.71 18.72
N PHE A 240 -26.69 3.68 18.28
CA PHE A 240 -27.29 3.63 16.94
C PHE A 240 -28.32 4.74 16.72
N LYS A 241 -29.17 5.03 17.72
CA LYS A 241 -30.10 6.17 17.68
C LYS A 241 -29.37 7.52 17.59
N ILE A 242 -28.24 7.68 18.27
CA ILE A 242 -27.38 8.88 18.19
C ILE A 242 -26.74 8.99 16.80
N GLN A 243 -26.11 7.92 16.30
CA GLN A 243 -25.49 7.88 14.97
C GLN A 243 -26.49 8.24 13.87
N ASN A 244 -27.67 7.60 13.84
CA ASN A 244 -28.71 7.89 12.85
C ASN A 244 -29.23 9.34 12.92
N ARG A 245 -29.24 9.95 14.11
CA ARG A 245 -29.61 11.37 14.29
C ARG A 245 -28.53 12.29 13.72
N ASP A 246 -27.26 11.99 13.99
CA ASP A 246 -26.14 12.80 13.53
C ASP A 246 -25.93 12.68 12.02
N GLU A 247 -26.08 11.49 11.44
CA GLU A 247 -26.09 11.27 9.99
C GLU A 247 -27.18 12.09 9.29
N ARG A 248 -28.43 12.06 9.78
CA ARG A 248 -29.52 12.91 9.26
C ARG A 248 -29.20 14.40 9.35
N LYS A 249 -28.53 14.83 10.43
CA LYS A 249 -28.10 16.22 10.61
C LYS A 249 -26.99 16.60 9.62
N MET A 250 -26.02 15.71 9.39
CA MET A 250 -24.97 15.94 8.39
C MET A 250 -25.53 16.02 6.98
N VAL A 251 -26.42 15.08 6.58
CA VAL A 251 -27.09 15.11 5.27
C VAL A 251 -27.87 16.41 5.06
N LYS A 252 -28.62 16.88 6.07
CA LYS A 252 -29.36 18.15 5.99
C LYS A 252 -28.43 19.38 5.88
N ASN A 253 -27.33 19.39 6.63
CA ASN A 253 -26.33 20.45 6.55
C ASN A 253 -25.65 20.48 5.18
N GLU A 254 -25.31 19.32 4.62
CA GLU A 254 -24.69 19.20 3.31
C GLU A 254 -25.63 19.63 2.18
N GLN A 255 -26.91 19.24 2.24
CA GLN A 255 -27.94 19.74 1.33
C GLN A 255 -28.08 21.26 1.38
N LYS A 256 -28.02 21.86 2.58
CA LYS A 256 -28.02 23.33 2.73
C LYS A 256 -26.77 23.93 2.05
N ARG A 257 -25.58 23.41 2.35
CA ARG A 257 -24.31 23.86 1.77
C ARG A 257 -24.32 23.83 0.25
N LEU A 258 -24.77 22.72 -0.35
CA LEU A 258 -24.88 22.56 -1.80
C LEU A 258 -25.91 23.51 -2.43
N SER A 259 -27.01 23.84 -1.73
CA SER A 259 -27.99 24.83 -2.22
C SER A 259 -27.43 26.26 -2.22
N GLU A 260 -26.58 26.56 -1.24
CA GLU A 260 -25.93 27.85 -1.04
C GLU A 260 -24.79 28.07 -2.05
N GLN A 261 -23.95 27.04 -2.26
CA GLN A 261 -22.93 27.02 -3.31
C GLN A 261 -23.53 27.28 -4.70
N LYS A 262 -24.62 26.59 -5.07
CA LYS A 262 -25.30 26.82 -6.36
C LYS A 262 -25.83 28.24 -6.53
N ARG A 263 -26.33 28.85 -5.44
CA ARG A 263 -26.79 30.26 -5.45
C ARG A 263 -25.62 31.21 -5.69
N ILE A 264 -24.44 30.92 -5.13
CA ILE A 264 -23.21 31.71 -5.33
C ILE A 264 -22.68 31.52 -6.76
N GLU A 265 -22.60 30.28 -7.27
CA GLU A 265 -22.21 30.00 -8.67
C GLU A 265 -23.08 30.77 -9.67
N GLN A 266 -24.41 30.73 -9.50
CA GLN A 266 -25.35 31.46 -10.35
C GLN A 266 -25.10 32.97 -10.28
N ALA A 267 -24.91 33.53 -9.08
CA ALA A 267 -24.65 34.95 -8.89
C ALA A 267 -23.31 35.42 -9.48
N VAL A 268 -22.29 34.56 -9.52
CA VAL A 268 -21.00 34.81 -10.19
C VAL A 268 -21.15 34.77 -11.71
N GLU A 269 -21.92 33.82 -12.25
CA GLU A 269 -22.23 33.73 -13.68
C GLU A 269 -23.08 34.92 -14.18
N GLU A 270 -24.10 35.33 -13.43
CA GLU A 270 -24.95 36.50 -13.73
C GLU A 270 -24.14 37.82 -13.76
N ARG A 271 -23.03 37.88 -13.03
CA ARG A 271 -22.08 39.01 -13.02
C ARG A 271 -21.05 38.96 -14.15
N GLY A 272 -20.99 37.88 -14.93
CA GLY A 272 -19.99 37.72 -15.98
C GLY A 272 -18.55 37.50 -15.48
N ILE A 273 -18.35 37.21 -14.20
CA ILE A 273 -17.03 36.97 -13.61
C ILE A 273 -16.49 35.62 -14.11
N LYS A 274 -15.30 35.64 -14.71
CA LYS A 274 -14.58 34.43 -15.13
C LYS A 274 -13.69 33.94 -13.99
N TYR A 275 -13.76 32.64 -13.68
CA TYR A 275 -12.91 31.98 -12.70
C TYR A 275 -12.32 30.69 -13.28
N GLN A 276 -11.13 30.30 -12.82
CA GLN A 276 -10.38 29.14 -13.35
C GLN A 276 -10.37 27.93 -12.39
N ALA A 277 -10.70 28.14 -11.10
CA ALA A 277 -10.66 27.14 -10.05
C ALA A 277 -11.94 27.17 -9.20
N SER A 278 -12.13 26.16 -8.33
CA SER A 278 -13.30 26.03 -7.45
C SER A 278 -13.50 27.25 -6.54
N LEU A 279 -14.71 27.81 -6.51
CA LEU A 279 -15.08 28.96 -5.64
C LEU A 279 -15.14 28.61 -4.15
N PHE A 280 -15.08 27.31 -3.82
CA PHE A 280 -15.36 26.76 -2.48
C PHE A 280 -14.25 25.85 -1.95
N GLU A 281 -13.09 25.84 -2.60
CA GLU A 281 -11.90 25.09 -2.20
C GLU A 281 -10.69 26.02 -2.26
N THR A 282 -9.72 25.81 -1.37
CA THR A 282 -8.51 26.64 -1.30
C THR A 282 -7.37 25.83 -0.71
N ASP A 283 -6.22 25.89 -1.37
CA ASP A 283 -5.02 25.18 -0.94
C ASP A 283 -4.24 25.93 0.16
N HIS A 284 -4.56 27.20 0.40
CA HIS A 284 -3.80 28.05 1.31
C HIS A 284 -4.19 27.84 2.80
N PRO A 285 -3.27 27.42 3.69
CA PRO A 285 -3.60 27.11 5.09
C PRO A 285 -4.24 28.26 5.87
N ALA A 286 -3.83 29.50 5.63
CA ALA A 286 -4.39 30.68 6.31
C ALA A 286 -5.78 31.13 5.77
N VAL A 287 -6.19 30.62 4.59
CA VAL A 287 -7.47 30.96 3.93
C VAL A 287 -8.51 29.86 4.16
N ARG A 288 -8.10 28.71 4.72
CA ARG A 288 -8.93 27.51 4.89
C ARG A 288 -10.27 27.81 5.59
N GLY A 289 -11.38 27.60 4.89
CA GLY A 289 -12.73 27.90 5.38
C GLY A 289 -13.22 29.32 5.07
N CYS A 290 -12.47 30.10 4.28
CA CYS A 290 -12.89 31.38 3.73
C CYS A 290 -13.13 31.21 2.23
N PHE A 291 -14.38 31.37 1.80
CA PHE A 291 -14.82 31.15 0.42
C PHE A 291 -15.64 32.35 -0.05
N VAL A 292 -15.95 32.40 -1.35
CA VAL A 292 -16.93 33.36 -1.87
C VAL A 292 -18.27 33.09 -1.20
N GLN A 293 -18.90 34.13 -0.64
CA GLN A 293 -20.14 34.05 0.11
C GLN A 293 -20.97 35.32 -0.09
N PHE A 294 -22.28 35.27 0.19
CA PHE A 294 -23.08 36.48 0.26
C PHE A 294 -22.82 37.26 1.55
N ASP A 295 -23.10 38.57 1.53
CA ASP A 295 -23.17 39.35 2.76
C ASP A 295 -24.45 39.04 3.56
N ASP A 296 -24.32 38.22 4.60
CA ASP A 296 -25.39 37.92 5.55
C ASP A 296 -25.93 39.15 6.30
N THR A 297 -25.20 40.26 6.36
CA THR A 297 -25.50 41.36 7.29
C THR A 297 -26.49 42.41 6.76
N HIS A 298 -26.54 42.65 5.43
CA HIS A 298 -27.27 43.80 4.87
C HIS A 298 -28.43 43.47 3.91
N GLN A 299 -28.82 42.19 3.74
CA GLN A 299 -29.79 41.74 2.71
C GLN A 299 -29.43 42.11 1.25
N THR A 300 -28.29 42.76 1.02
CA THR A 300 -27.79 43.03 -0.33
C THR A 300 -27.37 41.71 -0.97
N GLN A 301 -27.56 41.56 -2.28
CA GLN A 301 -27.07 40.39 -3.00
C GLN A 301 -25.55 40.44 -3.26
N THR A 302 -24.81 41.21 -2.46
CA THR A 302 -23.38 41.49 -2.65
C THR A 302 -22.55 40.24 -2.35
N LEU A 303 -21.65 39.89 -3.24
CA LEU A 303 -20.65 38.84 -3.00
C LEU A 303 -19.45 39.41 -2.23
N ILE A 304 -19.01 38.63 -1.26
CA ILE A 304 -17.79 38.83 -0.48
C ILE A 304 -16.76 37.80 -0.95
N TRP A 305 -15.59 38.29 -1.32
CA TRP A 305 -14.48 37.52 -1.86
C TRP A 305 -13.32 37.45 -0.86
N PRO A 306 -12.66 36.29 -0.69
CA PRO A 306 -11.35 36.21 -0.07
C PRO A 306 -10.28 36.68 -1.09
N VAL A 307 -9.47 37.68 -0.74
CA VAL A 307 -8.44 38.26 -1.63
C VAL A 307 -7.07 38.22 -0.96
N VAL A 308 -6.05 37.76 -1.70
CA VAL A 308 -4.64 37.74 -1.27
C VAL A 308 -3.87 38.81 -2.02
N PHE A 309 -3.17 39.68 -1.31
CA PHE A 309 -2.16 40.58 -1.86
C PHE A 309 -0.79 39.92 -1.73
N ILE A 310 0.00 39.96 -2.80
CA ILE A 310 1.36 39.41 -2.86
C ILE A 310 2.31 40.58 -3.14
N TYR A 311 3.42 40.64 -2.41
CA TYR A 311 4.46 41.66 -2.56
C TYR A 311 5.76 40.97 -3.01
N PRO A 312 6.00 40.81 -4.33
CA PRO A 312 7.08 39.96 -4.84
C PRO A 312 8.47 40.42 -4.39
N ASP A 313 8.72 41.73 -4.36
CA ASP A 313 10.03 42.31 -4.06
C ASP A 313 10.53 42.03 -2.62
N VAL A 314 9.60 41.75 -1.70
CA VAL A 314 9.87 41.49 -0.27
C VAL A 314 9.46 40.09 0.18
N GLY A 315 8.86 39.29 -0.70
CA GLY A 315 8.39 37.93 -0.41
C GLY A 315 7.28 37.87 0.67
N GLN A 316 6.49 38.92 0.82
CA GLN A 316 5.40 39.01 1.80
C GLN A 316 4.03 38.83 1.15
N THR A 317 3.02 38.47 1.96
CA THR A 317 1.62 38.34 1.53
C THR A 317 0.66 38.80 2.60
N ASP A 318 -0.37 39.56 2.22
CA ASP A 318 -1.50 39.93 3.08
C ASP A 318 -2.79 39.25 2.62
N PHE A 319 -3.70 38.97 3.57
CA PHE A 319 -4.96 38.29 3.27
C PHE A 319 -6.19 39.03 3.81
N ILE A 320 -7.07 39.45 2.89
CA ILE A 320 -8.36 40.05 3.21
C ILE A 320 -9.45 38.98 3.13
N LYS A 321 -9.93 38.54 4.29
CA LYS A 321 -10.99 37.52 4.43
C LYS A 321 -12.36 37.96 3.87
N LYS A 322 -12.64 39.26 3.87
CA LYS A 322 -13.91 39.84 3.41
C LYS A 322 -13.66 41.07 2.53
N PHE A 323 -13.40 40.84 1.26
CA PHE A 323 -13.36 41.88 0.23
C PHE A 323 -14.74 42.01 -0.42
N TYR A 324 -15.43 43.14 -0.28
CA TYR A 324 -16.74 43.34 -0.93
C TYR A 324 -16.55 43.63 -2.42
N GLU A 325 -17.32 42.99 -3.30
CA GLU A 325 -17.16 43.13 -4.75
C GLU A 325 -17.31 44.56 -5.29
N ASN A 326 -18.05 45.41 -4.56
CA ASN A 326 -18.32 46.81 -4.88
C ASN A 326 -17.33 47.80 -4.23
N SER A 327 -16.39 47.33 -3.40
CA SER A 327 -15.33 48.15 -2.83
C SER A 327 -14.16 48.30 -3.79
N THR A 328 -13.49 49.44 -3.75
CA THR A 328 -12.30 49.74 -4.56
C THR A 328 -11.04 49.18 -3.94
N PHE A 329 -10.02 48.88 -4.74
CA PHE A 329 -8.71 48.48 -4.20
C PHE A 329 -8.04 49.62 -3.42
N THR A 330 -8.18 50.87 -3.86
CA THR A 330 -7.67 52.06 -3.15
C THR A 330 -8.11 52.10 -1.70
N GLN A 331 -9.41 51.89 -1.40
CA GLN A 331 -9.93 51.90 -0.03
C GLN A 331 -9.23 50.89 0.89
N TYR A 332 -9.03 49.66 0.41
CA TYR A 332 -8.33 48.64 1.19
C TYR A 332 -6.83 48.92 1.30
N ILE A 333 -6.18 49.39 0.24
CA ILE A 333 -4.75 49.73 0.24
C ILE A 333 -4.47 50.91 1.19
N GLU A 334 -5.33 51.92 1.23
CA GLU A 334 -5.22 53.03 2.19
C GLU A 334 -5.34 52.55 3.62
N MET A 335 -6.29 51.65 3.93
CA MET A 335 -6.41 51.05 5.26
C MET A 335 -5.21 50.15 5.63
N MET A 336 -4.67 49.38 4.68
CA MET A 336 -3.55 48.47 4.90
C MET A 336 -2.23 49.22 5.16
N PHE A 337 -2.04 50.37 4.52
CA PHE A 337 -0.81 51.17 4.59
C PHE A 337 -0.98 52.51 5.33
N GLU A 338 -2.06 52.68 6.11
CA GLU A 338 -2.25 53.82 7.03
C GLU A 338 -1.12 53.88 8.07
N ILE A 339 -0.71 52.71 8.57
CA ILE A 339 0.46 52.51 9.40
C ILE A 339 1.53 51.81 8.56
N THR A 340 2.73 52.36 8.47
CA THR A 340 3.83 51.74 7.72
C THR A 340 4.21 50.38 8.35
N PRO A 341 4.16 49.26 7.61
CA PRO A 341 4.49 47.94 8.16
C PRO A 341 5.95 47.86 8.64
N GLU A 342 6.22 47.03 9.66
CA GLU A 342 7.57 46.86 10.24
C GLU A 342 8.63 46.41 9.21
N TRP A 343 8.21 45.77 8.13
CA TRP A 343 9.05 45.32 7.02
C TRP A 343 9.33 46.41 5.97
N ASP A 344 8.52 47.48 5.89
CA ASP A 344 8.76 48.63 5.00
C ASP A 344 9.45 49.80 5.73
N GLN A 345 10.64 49.54 6.26
CA GLN A 345 11.45 50.54 6.98
C GLN A 345 11.84 51.76 6.11
N LYS A 346 11.64 51.69 4.79
CA LYS A 346 11.93 52.76 3.83
C LYS A 346 10.68 53.56 3.41
N GLY A 347 9.48 53.16 3.85
CA GLY A 347 8.21 53.81 3.51
C GLY A 347 7.94 53.87 2.01
N GLN A 348 8.31 52.81 1.29
CA GLN A 348 8.17 52.70 -0.17
C GLN A 348 6.74 52.34 -0.59
N TYR A 349 6.03 51.55 0.22
CA TYR A 349 4.65 51.10 -0.03
C TYR A 349 3.65 52.13 0.51
N ARG A 350 3.40 53.18 -0.27
CA ARG A 350 2.35 54.17 -0.02
C ARG A 350 1.23 54.02 -1.05
N SER A 351 -0.03 54.24 -0.64
CA SER A 351 -1.22 54.15 -1.52
C SER A 351 -1.00 54.79 -2.90
N GLU A 352 -0.50 56.03 -2.94
CA GLU A 352 -0.18 56.76 -4.18
C GLU A 352 0.75 55.98 -5.14
N ARG A 353 1.79 55.33 -4.61
CA ARG A 353 2.90 54.73 -5.36
C ARG A 353 2.69 53.25 -5.70
N ILE A 354 1.85 52.55 -4.94
CA ILE A 354 1.54 51.14 -5.18
C ILE A 354 0.83 51.01 -6.55
N ARG A 355 1.34 50.10 -7.38
CA ARG A 355 0.72 49.65 -8.63
C ARG A 355 0.19 48.24 -8.41
N CYS A 356 -0.99 47.95 -8.94
CA CYS A 356 -1.63 46.66 -8.75
C CYS A 356 -1.68 45.91 -10.08
N TYR A 357 -1.30 44.64 -10.03
CA TYR A 357 -1.32 43.73 -11.15
C TYR A 357 -2.18 42.52 -10.78
N TYR A 358 -2.88 41.96 -11.76
CA TYR A 358 -3.49 40.64 -11.63
C TYR A 358 -2.89 39.69 -12.66
N GLN A 359 -2.80 38.41 -12.30
CA GLN A 359 -2.35 37.36 -13.20
C GLN A 359 -3.52 36.89 -14.07
N SER A 360 -3.31 36.88 -15.39
CA SER A 360 -4.25 36.27 -16.33
C SER A 360 -3.54 35.21 -17.17
N CYS A 361 -4.13 34.02 -17.28
CA CYS A 361 -3.68 33.01 -18.23
C CYS A 361 -4.55 33.11 -19.48
N GLN A 362 -3.95 33.55 -20.59
CA GLN A 362 -4.60 33.48 -21.90
C GLN A 362 -4.54 32.05 -22.45
N THR A 363 -5.48 31.70 -23.33
CA THR A 363 -5.45 30.43 -24.07
C THR A 363 -5.53 30.74 -25.56
N TYR A 364 -4.41 30.64 -26.25
CA TYR A 364 -4.36 30.88 -27.70
C TYR A 364 -4.80 29.62 -28.47
N THR A 365 -5.44 29.83 -29.61
CA THR A 365 -5.67 28.77 -30.60
C THR A 365 -4.75 29.04 -31.77
N VAL A 366 -3.91 28.06 -32.12
CA VAL A 366 -3.02 28.12 -33.28
C VAL A 366 -3.45 26.99 -34.21
N ASP A 367 -3.69 27.30 -35.47
CA ASP A 367 -4.06 26.34 -36.54
C ASP A 367 -5.27 25.43 -36.21
N GLY A 368 -6.26 25.96 -35.50
CA GLY A 368 -7.52 25.26 -35.20
C GLY A 368 -7.44 24.23 -34.07
N GLU A 369 -6.24 23.91 -33.56
CA GLU A 369 -6.06 23.12 -32.35
C GLU A 369 -5.90 24.02 -31.10
N LYS A 370 -6.54 23.64 -29.99
CA LYS A 370 -6.37 24.31 -28.69
C LYS A 370 -5.08 23.84 -28.01
N ARG A 371 -3.95 24.49 -28.34
CA ARG A 371 -2.71 24.33 -27.56
C ARG A 371 -2.73 25.29 -26.38
N ILE A 372 -2.74 24.75 -25.17
CA ILE A 372 -2.65 25.55 -23.93
C ILE A 372 -1.18 25.90 -23.70
N ALA A 373 -0.72 27.01 -24.28
CA ALA A 373 0.48 27.70 -23.80
C ALA A 373 0.06 28.58 -22.62
N GLN A 374 0.43 28.22 -21.39
CA GLN A 374 0.27 29.08 -20.22
C GLN A 374 1.39 30.12 -20.16
N GLU A 375 1.32 31.14 -21.01
CA GLU A 375 2.05 32.38 -20.71
C GLU A 375 1.35 33.09 -19.55
N ILE A 376 2.15 33.40 -18.52
CA ILE A 376 1.73 34.13 -17.33
C ILE A 376 1.85 35.63 -17.65
N GLU A 377 0.72 36.27 -17.97
CA GLU A 377 0.66 37.70 -18.22
C GLU A 377 0.21 38.44 -16.95
N LEU A 378 1.00 39.42 -16.52
CA LEU A 378 0.67 40.32 -15.41
C LEU A 378 0.07 41.62 -15.95
N THR A 379 -1.24 41.78 -15.79
CA THR A 379 -1.99 42.94 -16.28
C THR A 379 -2.06 44.01 -15.19
N GLU A 380 -1.49 45.21 -15.43
CA GLU A 380 -1.67 46.37 -14.54
C GLU A 380 -3.13 46.86 -14.60
N PHE A 381 -3.69 47.24 -13.45
CA PHE A 381 -5.05 47.79 -13.39
C PHE A 381 -5.13 49.00 -12.46
N ASP A 382 -6.08 49.89 -12.72
CA ASP A 382 -6.33 51.04 -11.86
C ASP A 382 -6.97 50.59 -10.53
N LYS A 383 -6.27 50.82 -9.43
CA LYS A 383 -6.72 50.56 -8.06
C LYS A 383 -8.00 51.33 -7.66
N SER A 384 -8.39 52.37 -8.41
CA SER A 384 -9.68 53.04 -8.21
C SER A 384 -10.87 52.17 -8.63
N LEU A 385 -10.66 51.10 -9.39
CA LEU A 385 -11.71 50.16 -9.80
C LEU A 385 -12.15 49.26 -8.64
N THR A 386 -13.40 48.79 -8.71
CA THR A 386 -13.90 47.77 -7.80
C THR A 386 -13.43 46.37 -8.19
N LEU A 387 -13.43 45.43 -7.24
CA LEU A 387 -13.12 44.01 -7.54
C LEU A 387 -13.99 43.45 -8.67
N LEU A 388 -15.28 43.78 -8.67
CA LEU A 388 -16.20 43.39 -9.75
C LEU A 388 -15.75 43.92 -11.11
N GLN A 389 -15.33 45.19 -11.19
CA GLN A 389 -14.86 45.80 -12.43
C GLN A 389 -13.55 45.18 -12.94
N VAL A 390 -12.60 44.89 -12.04
CA VAL A 390 -11.34 44.22 -12.40
C VAL A 390 -11.59 42.80 -12.91
N CYS A 391 -12.46 42.04 -12.25
CA CYS A 391 -12.84 40.68 -12.67
C CYS A 391 -13.63 40.60 -13.99
N ILE A 392 -14.24 41.70 -14.44
CA ILE A 392 -15.03 41.78 -15.69
C ILE A 392 -14.20 42.35 -16.86
N LYS A 393 -13.10 43.06 -16.62
CA LYS A 393 -12.27 43.71 -17.66
C LYS A 393 -11.02 42.92 -18.10
N PRO A 394 -11.16 42.00 -19.08
CA PRO A 394 -10.05 41.59 -19.93
C PRO A 394 -10.31 41.80 -21.44
N ALA A 395 -11.22 42.70 -21.83
CA ALA A 395 -11.73 42.79 -23.22
C ALA A 395 -11.62 44.16 -23.92
N GLU A 396 -11.17 45.23 -23.24
CA GLU A 396 -11.20 46.61 -23.79
C GLU A 396 -9.81 47.21 -24.08
N THR A 397 -8.71 46.50 -23.78
CA THR A 397 -7.34 47.04 -23.93
C THR A 397 -6.68 46.71 -25.28
N ILE A 398 -7.45 46.23 -26.26
CA ILE A 398 -6.99 46.00 -27.63
C ILE A 398 -7.74 46.96 -28.55
N GLN A 399 -6.97 47.78 -29.29
CA GLN A 399 -7.38 48.87 -30.19
C GLN A 399 -7.62 50.26 -29.55
N GLU A 400 -6.55 51.04 -29.44
CA GLU A 400 -6.52 52.39 -30.03
C GLU A 400 -5.16 52.65 -30.69
N ASN A 401 -5.08 52.49 -32.01
CA ASN A 401 -4.37 53.36 -32.97
C ASN A 401 -4.34 52.74 -34.39
N LYS A 402 -5.33 53.14 -35.23
CA LYS A 402 -5.30 53.45 -36.69
C LYS A 402 -4.28 52.67 -37.58
N SER A 403 -4.58 52.10 -38.75
CA SER A 403 -5.47 52.54 -39.85
C SER A 403 -5.42 51.48 -41.00
N ASP A 404 -6.27 51.41 -42.04
CA ASP A 404 -7.60 51.98 -42.36
C ASP A 404 -8.22 51.18 -43.55
N ASN A 405 -9.54 51.34 -43.79
CA ASN A 405 -10.30 51.04 -45.04
C ASN A 405 -10.14 49.71 -45.81
N SER A 406 -11.17 48.85 -45.71
CA SER A 406 -11.96 48.40 -46.88
C SER A 406 -13.31 47.80 -46.45
N GLU A 407 -14.39 48.18 -47.12
CA GLU A 407 -15.78 47.74 -46.85
C GLU A 407 -16.02 46.26 -47.18
N GLY A 408 -17.00 45.63 -46.50
CA GLY A 408 -17.43 44.26 -46.76
C GLY A 408 -18.55 43.82 -45.79
N ASP A 409 -19.77 43.76 -46.30
CA ASP A 409 -21.00 43.68 -45.48
C ASP A 409 -21.25 42.33 -44.78
N ASP A 410 -21.88 42.46 -43.60
CA ASP A 410 -23.04 41.70 -43.11
C ASP A 410 -23.01 40.21 -42.68
N ILE A 411 -24.04 39.94 -41.88
CA ILE A 411 -24.64 38.66 -41.47
C ILE A 411 -23.99 37.93 -40.28
N ILE A 412 -24.52 38.30 -39.11
CA ILE A 412 -24.61 37.47 -37.90
C ILE A 412 -25.04 36.03 -38.25
N ARG A 413 -24.19 35.04 -37.94
CA ARG A 413 -24.64 33.67 -37.63
C ARG A 413 -24.20 33.29 -36.23
N ILE A 414 -25.10 33.52 -35.27
CA ILE A 414 -25.07 32.88 -33.96
C ILE A 414 -25.07 31.36 -34.18
N ASN A 415 -23.94 30.69 -33.96
CA ASN A 415 -23.92 29.24 -33.85
C ASN A 415 -23.71 28.83 -32.38
N LYS A 416 -24.81 28.38 -31.77
CA LYS A 416 -24.88 27.96 -30.36
C LYS A 416 -24.17 26.61 -30.18
N SER A 417 -22.87 26.61 -29.90
CA SER A 417 -22.18 25.37 -29.51
C SER A 417 -21.11 25.50 -28.43
N ASN A 418 -21.22 26.51 -27.55
CA ASN A 418 -20.50 26.49 -26.27
C ASN A 418 -21.28 25.63 -25.26
N LYS A 419 -21.26 24.30 -25.44
CA LYS A 419 -21.86 23.35 -24.47
C LYS A 419 -20.98 23.25 -23.24
N SER A 420 -21.17 24.22 -22.33
CA SER A 420 -20.69 24.17 -20.95
C SER A 420 -21.08 22.85 -20.27
N TRP A 421 -20.23 22.41 -19.34
CA TRP A 421 -20.33 21.18 -18.54
C TRP A 421 -21.73 20.98 -17.91
N LYS A 422 -22.43 22.09 -17.59
CA LYS A 422 -23.79 22.12 -17.04
C LYS A 422 -24.84 21.40 -17.90
N ASN A 423 -24.68 21.35 -19.24
CA ASN A 423 -25.67 20.70 -20.10
C ASN A 423 -25.68 19.16 -20.03
N ARG A 424 -24.63 18.50 -19.51
CA ARG A 424 -24.67 17.03 -19.31
C ARG A 424 -25.57 16.62 -18.13
N GLN A 425 -25.84 17.50 -17.16
CA GLN A 425 -26.78 17.22 -16.06
C GLN A 425 -28.24 17.54 -16.42
N SER A 426 -28.49 18.59 -17.20
CA SER A 426 -29.86 18.92 -17.68
C SER A 426 -30.32 17.96 -18.77
N GLU A 427 -29.46 17.56 -19.71
CA GLU A 427 -29.78 16.51 -20.70
C GLU A 427 -29.98 15.13 -20.04
N ARG A 428 -29.30 14.84 -18.92
CA ARG A 428 -29.61 13.65 -18.08
C ARG A 428 -31.03 13.70 -17.49
N LYS A 429 -31.49 14.85 -17.00
CA LYS A 429 -32.87 15.00 -16.48
C LYS A 429 -33.96 15.00 -17.56
N ILE A 430 -33.66 15.44 -18.78
CA ILE A 430 -34.64 15.45 -19.87
C ILE A 430 -34.71 14.07 -20.56
N LYS A 431 -33.63 13.28 -20.55
CA LYS A 431 -33.66 11.86 -20.93
C LYS A 431 -34.17 10.90 -19.85
N GLU A 432 -34.35 11.34 -18.61
CA GLU A 432 -34.98 10.54 -17.54
C GLU A 432 -36.50 10.29 -17.75
N ASN A 433 -37.10 10.82 -18.83
CA ASN A 433 -38.49 10.58 -19.25
C ASN A 433 -38.61 9.76 -20.57
N ALA A 434 -37.58 9.01 -20.97
CA ALA A 434 -37.66 8.06 -22.09
C ALA A 434 -37.06 6.71 -21.66
N ASP A 435 -37.84 5.63 -21.82
CA ASP A 435 -37.61 4.35 -21.16
C ASP A 435 -36.26 3.68 -21.52
N THR A 436 -35.44 3.37 -20.51
CA THR A 436 -34.58 2.17 -20.44
C THR A 436 -33.93 2.04 -19.06
N GLU A 437 -34.20 0.93 -18.35
CA GLU A 437 -33.67 0.69 -17.01
C GLU A 437 -32.21 0.22 -17.03
N HIS A 438 -31.28 1.08 -16.61
CA HIS A 438 -29.90 0.69 -16.27
C HIS A 438 -29.50 1.22 -14.88
N PRO A 439 -28.92 0.39 -13.99
CA PRO A 439 -28.61 0.79 -12.62
C PRO A 439 -27.43 1.78 -12.56
N LYS A 440 -27.61 2.86 -11.80
CA LYS A 440 -26.53 3.82 -11.48
C LYS A 440 -25.57 3.18 -10.48
N LEU A 441 -24.32 2.95 -10.88
CA LEU A 441 -23.24 2.45 -10.01
C LEU A 441 -22.62 3.59 -9.19
N SER A 442 -21.96 3.23 -8.08
CA SER A 442 -21.20 4.16 -7.24
C SER A 442 -19.68 3.98 -7.45
N PRO A 443 -18.88 5.06 -7.38
CA PRO A 443 -17.43 4.96 -7.49
C PRO A 443 -16.82 4.11 -6.36
N VAL A 444 -15.63 3.54 -6.58
CA VAL A 444 -14.89 2.82 -5.51
C VAL A 444 -14.33 3.86 -4.54
N SER A 445 -14.96 4.01 -3.37
CA SER A 445 -14.40 4.85 -2.31
C SER A 445 -13.18 4.15 -1.67
N VAL A 446 -11.98 4.52 -2.09
CA VAL A 446 -10.73 4.03 -1.47
C VAL A 446 -10.52 4.77 -0.16
N THR A 447 -10.52 4.05 0.96
CA THR A 447 -10.23 4.62 2.28
C THR A 447 -8.75 4.49 2.64
N LEU A 448 -8.30 5.27 3.63
CA LEU A 448 -6.95 5.19 4.23
C LEU A 448 -6.58 3.79 4.78
N GLY A 449 -7.55 2.87 4.91
CA GLY A 449 -7.33 1.48 5.35
C GLY A 449 -7.27 0.44 4.22
N ASP A 450 -7.52 0.83 2.96
CA ASP A 450 -7.57 -0.11 1.83
C ASP A 450 -6.19 -0.33 1.17
N CYS A 451 -5.29 0.65 1.29
CA CYS A 451 -3.88 0.46 0.97
C CYS A 451 -3.16 -0.28 2.11
N LEU A 452 -2.68 -1.51 1.81
CA LEU A 452 -1.90 -2.32 2.75
C LEU A 452 -0.50 -1.77 3.03
N ALA A 453 0.01 -0.86 2.20
CA ALA A 453 1.41 -0.41 2.24
C ALA A 453 1.72 0.45 3.46
N CYS A 454 0.81 1.35 3.84
CA CYS A 454 0.93 2.14 5.08
C CYS A 454 -0.38 2.84 5.45
N SER A 455 -0.79 2.64 6.71
CA SER A 455 -1.75 3.50 7.39
C SER A 455 -1.12 4.89 7.63
N GLY A 456 -1.22 5.78 6.64
CA GLY A 456 -0.87 7.20 6.77
C GLY A 456 0.08 7.83 5.73
N CYS A 457 0.50 7.17 4.64
CA CYS A 457 1.30 7.87 3.60
C CYS A 457 0.46 8.61 2.55
N ILE A 458 -0.78 8.15 2.30
CA ILE A 458 -1.70 8.70 1.31
C ILE A 458 -2.39 9.92 1.92
N THR A 459 -2.17 11.09 1.32
CA THR A 459 -2.84 12.35 1.65
C THR A 459 -4.25 12.43 1.05
N SER A 460 -5.03 13.43 1.44
CA SER A 460 -6.34 13.69 0.83
C SER A 460 -6.23 13.96 -0.68
N THR A 461 -5.19 14.67 -1.12
CA THR A 461 -4.95 14.97 -2.55
C THR A 461 -4.62 13.70 -3.33
N GLU A 462 -3.80 12.82 -2.78
CA GLU A 462 -3.50 11.52 -3.39
C GLU A 462 -4.74 10.60 -3.46
N ALA A 463 -5.64 10.67 -2.47
CA ALA A 463 -6.92 9.96 -2.53
C ALA A 463 -7.82 10.48 -3.68
N VAL A 464 -7.74 11.76 -4.04
CA VAL A 464 -8.41 12.32 -5.24
C VAL A 464 -7.76 11.77 -6.52
N LEU A 465 -6.44 11.83 -6.66
CA LEU A 465 -5.72 11.28 -7.83
C LEU A 465 -5.99 9.78 -8.05
N ILE A 466 -6.15 9.00 -6.96
CA ILE A 466 -6.56 7.58 -6.98
C ILE A 466 -8.02 7.40 -7.45
N SER A 467 -8.89 8.38 -7.20
CA SER A 467 -10.33 8.31 -7.50
C SER A 467 -10.64 8.83 -8.92
N GLU A 468 -9.87 9.79 -9.42
CA GLU A 468 -9.98 10.31 -10.80
C GLU A 468 -9.68 9.24 -11.85
N GLN A 469 -8.70 8.38 -11.58
CA GLN A 469 -8.42 7.18 -12.37
C GLN A 469 -9.39 6.08 -11.98
N SER A 470 -10.38 5.77 -12.81
CA SER A 470 -11.42 4.79 -12.45
C SER A 470 -12.04 4.08 -13.66
N HIS A 471 -12.77 2.99 -13.38
CA HIS A 471 -13.65 2.35 -14.36
C HIS A 471 -14.64 3.31 -15.04
N GLU A 472 -15.17 4.31 -14.32
CA GLU A 472 -16.06 5.33 -14.91
C GLU A 472 -15.31 6.16 -15.97
N LYS A 473 -14.06 6.58 -15.67
CA LYS A 473 -13.20 7.30 -16.62
C LYS A 473 -12.85 6.45 -17.85
N VAL A 474 -12.63 5.14 -17.68
CA VAL A 474 -12.42 4.20 -18.78
C VAL A 474 -13.67 4.01 -19.63
N ILE A 475 -14.86 3.91 -19.02
CA ILE A 475 -16.12 3.85 -19.75
C ILE A 475 -16.33 5.15 -20.54
N ASP A 476 -16.15 6.32 -19.91
CA ASP A 476 -16.35 7.64 -20.54
C ASP A 476 -15.47 7.84 -21.79
N ILE A 477 -14.18 7.44 -21.76
CA ILE A 477 -13.28 7.60 -22.92
C ILE A 477 -13.61 6.62 -24.06
N LEU A 478 -14.05 5.40 -23.74
CA LEU A 478 -14.53 4.42 -24.73
C LEU A 478 -15.84 4.93 -25.38
N ASP A 479 -16.77 5.44 -24.57
CA ASP A 479 -18.01 6.07 -25.00
C ASP A 479 -17.76 7.31 -25.90
N GLU A 480 -16.74 8.12 -25.58
CA GLU A 480 -16.35 9.30 -26.36
C GLU A 480 -15.77 8.92 -27.73
N LYS A 481 -14.92 7.89 -27.77
CA LYS A 481 -14.38 7.35 -29.01
C LYS A 481 -15.48 6.76 -29.91
N GLN A 482 -16.39 5.97 -29.35
CA GLN A 482 -17.53 5.41 -30.11
C GLN A 482 -18.46 6.49 -30.69
N LYS A 483 -18.64 7.61 -29.98
CA LYS A 483 -19.48 8.74 -30.44
C LYS A 483 -18.83 9.58 -31.55
N ASN A 484 -17.50 9.56 -31.65
CA ASN A 484 -16.74 10.33 -32.62
C ASN A 484 -15.81 9.41 -33.45
N PRO A 485 -16.33 8.67 -34.46
CA PRO A 485 -15.51 7.76 -35.27
C PRO A 485 -14.36 8.43 -36.04
N ASN A 486 -14.44 9.74 -36.27
CA ASN A 486 -13.39 10.54 -36.90
C ASN A 486 -12.32 11.02 -35.90
N ASN A 487 -12.38 10.60 -34.64
CA ASN A 487 -11.36 10.91 -33.64
C ASN A 487 -10.21 9.91 -33.78
N ASN A 488 -9.01 10.39 -34.11
CA ASN A 488 -7.79 9.57 -34.22
C ASN A 488 -7.24 9.11 -32.85
N LEU A 489 -8.11 8.95 -31.86
CA LEU A 489 -7.80 8.50 -30.51
C LEU A 489 -7.62 6.98 -30.50
N ILE A 490 -6.40 6.53 -30.25
CA ILE A 490 -6.07 5.14 -30.00
C ILE A 490 -6.14 4.89 -28.49
N ILE A 491 -6.84 3.84 -28.08
CA ILE A 491 -6.92 3.40 -26.69
C ILE A 491 -6.15 2.08 -26.58
N VAL A 492 -5.17 2.04 -25.68
CA VAL A 492 -4.30 0.89 -25.45
C VAL A 492 -4.47 0.40 -24.02
N MET A 493 -4.49 -0.90 -23.79
CA MET A 493 -4.56 -1.48 -22.45
C MET A 493 -3.39 -2.44 -22.18
N THR A 494 -2.75 -2.33 -21.01
CA THR A 494 -1.72 -3.30 -20.58
C THR A 494 -2.16 -4.08 -19.34
N LEU A 495 -2.00 -5.41 -19.37
CA LEU A 495 -2.46 -6.33 -18.34
C LEU A 495 -1.32 -6.79 -17.41
N SER A 496 -1.40 -6.49 -16.11
CA SER A 496 -0.48 -7.06 -15.11
C SER A 496 -0.75 -8.54 -14.88
N LEU A 497 0.32 -9.34 -14.93
CA LEU A 497 0.31 -10.77 -14.59
C LEU A 497 -0.35 -11.05 -13.23
N GLN A 498 -0.07 -10.24 -12.21
CA GLN A 498 -0.62 -10.43 -10.86
C GLN A 498 -2.12 -10.10 -10.79
N ALA A 499 -2.59 -9.15 -11.59
CA ALA A 499 -4.02 -8.85 -11.72
C ALA A 499 -4.76 -9.97 -12.48
N LEU A 500 -4.13 -10.51 -13.55
CA LEU A 500 -4.63 -11.67 -14.30
C LEU A 500 -4.76 -12.92 -13.41
N ALA A 501 -3.76 -13.21 -12.58
CA ALA A 501 -3.82 -14.32 -11.63
C ALA A 501 -4.99 -14.16 -10.63
N SER A 502 -5.23 -12.93 -10.14
CA SER A 502 -6.38 -12.60 -9.28
C SER A 502 -7.73 -12.89 -9.96
N LEU A 503 -7.89 -12.44 -11.21
CA LEU A 503 -9.11 -12.60 -12.01
C LEU A 503 -9.34 -14.06 -12.41
N ALA A 504 -8.27 -14.79 -12.75
CA ALA A 504 -8.34 -16.22 -13.06
C ALA A 504 -8.87 -17.03 -11.87
N VAL A 505 -8.35 -16.82 -10.64
CA VAL A 505 -8.88 -17.49 -9.44
C VAL A 505 -10.31 -17.05 -9.13
N LYS A 506 -10.62 -15.76 -9.26
CA LYS A 506 -11.98 -15.20 -9.02
C LYS A 506 -13.04 -15.83 -9.91
N HIS A 507 -12.72 -16.08 -11.19
CA HIS A 507 -13.64 -16.64 -12.18
C HIS A 507 -13.42 -18.15 -12.41
N HIS A 508 -12.75 -18.84 -11.49
CA HIS A 508 -12.50 -20.28 -11.52
C HIS A 508 -11.81 -20.81 -12.80
N LEU A 509 -10.98 -19.98 -13.43
CA LEU A 509 -10.26 -20.34 -14.65
C LEU A 509 -9.00 -21.15 -14.34
N ASN A 510 -8.74 -22.16 -15.18
CA ASN A 510 -7.60 -23.07 -15.04
C ASN A 510 -6.27 -22.49 -15.57
N SER A 511 -6.29 -21.34 -16.25
CA SER A 511 -5.13 -20.72 -16.92
C SER A 511 -5.22 -19.20 -16.87
N MET A 512 -4.06 -18.54 -16.77
CA MET A 512 -3.96 -17.08 -16.81
C MET A 512 -4.09 -16.52 -18.22
N GLU A 513 -3.68 -17.28 -19.22
CA GLU A 513 -3.88 -16.99 -20.65
C GLU A 513 -5.38 -16.92 -20.96
N SER A 514 -6.19 -17.89 -20.51
CA SER A 514 -7.65 -17.85 -20.64
C SER A 514 -8.26 -16.61 -20.00
N ALA A 515 -7.78 -16.19 -18.83
CA ALA A 515 -8.24 -14.95 -18.20
C ALA A 515 -7.87 -13.71 -19.03
N ALA A 516 -6.64 -13.68 -19.54
CA ALA A 516 -6.14 -12.57 -20.34
C ALA A 516 -6.84 -12.44 -21.70
N GLU A 517 -7.10 -13.54 -22.39
CA GLU A 517 -7.79 -13.55 -23.69
C GLU A 517 -9.26 -13.12 -23.57
N ARG A 518 -9.93 -13.49 -22.47
CA ARG A 518 -11.31 -13.07 -22.18
C ARG A 518 -11.38 -11.58 -21.81
N ILE A 519 -10.39 -11.05 -21.09
CA ILE A 519 -10.22 -9.60 -20.84
C ILE A 519 -9.89 -8.88 -22.15
N GLY A 520 -9.04 -9.46 -22.98
CA GLY A 520 -8.71 -8.99 -24.32
C GLY A 520 -9.97 -8.84 -25.17
N HIS A 521 -10.79 -9.88 -25.24
CA HIS A 521 -12.07 -9.81 -25.94
C HIS A 521 -13.02 -8.78 -25.35
N LEU A 522 -13.18 -8.75 -24.01
CA LEU A 522 -14.03 -7.78 -23.31
C LEU A 522 -13.68 -6.35 -23.69
N PHE A 523 -12.44 -5.92 -23.43
CA PHE A 523 -12.06 -4.52 -23.65
C PHE A 523 -11.97 -4.15 -25.14
N HIS A 524 -11.59 -5.08 -26.01
CA HIS A 524 -11.65 -4.87 -27.46
C HIS A 524 -13.09 -4.68 -27.94
N SER A 525 -14.04 -5.49 -27.44
CA SER A 525 -15.47 -5.32 -27.75
C SER A 525 -16.05 -3.99 -27.27
N LEU A 526 -15.41 -3.35 -26.29
CA LEU A 526 -15.76 -2.02 -25.79
C LEU A 526 -15.07 -0.87 -26.56
N GLY A 527 -14.11 -1.15 -27.43
CA GLY A 527 -13.44 -0.15 -28.28
C GLY A 527 -11.97 0.17 -27.92
N VAL A 528 -11.31 -0.64 -27.09
CA VAL A 528 -9.84 -0.63 -26.95
C VAL A 528 -9.21 -1.25 -28.21
N ASP A 529 -8.21 -0.59 -28.80
CA ASP A 529 -7.59 -1.03 -30.06
C ASP A 529 -6.57 -2.15 -29.84
N TYR A 530 -5.64 -1.92 -28.91
CA TYR A 530 -4.51 -2.82 -28.64
C TYR A 530 -4.43 -3.18 -27.16
N ILE A 531 -4.21 -4.46 -26.86
CA ILE A 531 -4.21 -5.02 -25.51
C ILE A 531 -2.99 -5.93 -25.33
N PHE A 532 -2.04 -5.49 -24.52
CA PHE A 532 -0.76 -6.15 -24.27
C PHE A 532 -0.71 -6.78 -22.87
N ASP A 533 0.16 -7.76 -22.64
CA ASP A 533 0.59 -8.15 -21.29
C ASP A 533 1.88 -7.42 -20.86
N LEU A 534 2.15 -7.41 -19.56
CA LEU A 534 3.28 -6.67 -18.98
C LEU A 534 4.65 -7.40 -19.06
N ALA A 535 4.74 -8.62 -19.60
CA ALA A 535 5.97 -9.43 -19.55
C ALA A 535 7.15 -8.81 -20.30
N LEU A 536 6.91 -8.20 -21.48
CA LEU A 536 7.97 -7.53 -22.25
C LEU A 536 8.60 -6.38 -21.45
N ALA A 537 7.77 -5.52 -20.86
CA ALA A 537 8.25 -4.40 -20.05
C ALA A 537 8.91 -4.86 -18.73
N ARG A 538 8.50 -6.00 -18.17
CA ARG A 538 9.19 -6.65 -17.03
C ARG A 538 10.58 -7.16 -17.43
N HIS A 539 10.71 -7.78 -18.61
CA HIS A 539 12.01 -8.22 -19.12
C HIS A 539 12.95 -7.03 -19.35
N ILE A 540 12.50 -5.95 -20.01
CA ILE A 540 13.31 -4.74 -20.19
C ILE A 540 13.69 -4.13 -18.83
N CYS A 541 12.76 -4.08 -17.86
CA CYS A 541 13.06 -3.63 -16.49
C CYS A 541 14.16 -4.47 -15.81
N LEU A 542 14.15 -5.80 -15.98
CA LEU A 542 15.17 -6.71 -15.47
C LEU A 542 16.55 -6.41 -16.08
N GLN A 543 16.61 -6.22 -17.40
CA GLN A 543 17.85 -5.99 -18.14
C GLN A 543 18.46 -4.61 -17.84
N GLU A 544 17.64 -3.56 -17.73
CA GLU A 544 18.11 -2.23 -17.31
C GLU A 544 18.55 -2.21 -15.83
N SER A 545 17.86 -2.96 -14.96
CA SER A 545 18.27 -3.14 -13.55
C SER A 545 19.60 -3.89 -13.43
N TRP A 546 19.86 -4.86 -14.32
CA TRP A 546 21.14 -5.56 -14.39
C TRP A 546 22.28 -4.61 -14.78
N GLN A 547 22.05 -3.74 -15.77
CA GLN A 547 23.05 -2.77 -16.20
C GLN A 547 23.36 -1.75 -15.09
N GLU A 548 22.34 -1.25 -14.39
CA GLU A 548 22.54 -0.37 -13.22
C GLU A 548 23.34 -1.07 -12.11
N LEU A 549 22.99 -2.32 -11.79
CA LEU A 549 23.65 -3.07 -10.72
C LEU A 549 25.11 -3.40 -11.08
N SER A 550 25.36 -3.94 -12.27
CA SER A 550 26.70 -4.31 -12.74
C SER A 550 27.64 -3.11 -12.83
N GLN A 551 27.18 -1.96 -13.34
CA GLN A 551 27.95 -0.70 -13.31
C GLN A 551 28.33 -0.29 -11.89
N ARG A 552 27.42 -0.43 -10.92
CA ARG A 552 27.66 -0.10 -9.51
C ARG A 552 28.64 -1.07 -8.83
N PHE A 553 28.69 -2.32 -9.27
CA PHE A 553 29.69 -3.31 -8.82
C PHE A 553 31.08 -3.04 -9.42
N VAL A 554 31.17 -2.67 -10.70
CA VAL A 554 32.46 -2.40 -11.37
C VAL A 554 33.13 -1.12 -10.87
N SER A 555 32.35 -0.08 -10.54
CA SER A 555 32.88 1.22 -10.13
C SER A 555 33.49 1.29 -8.72
N ASN A 556 33.43 0.18 -7.96
CA ASN A 556 34.26 -0.14 -6.79
C ASN A 556 34.43 1.00 -5.74
N SER A 557 33.38 1.78 -5.50
CA SER A 557 33.40 2.84 -4.49
C SER A 557 33.38 2.26 -3.07
N ASN A 558 34.27 2.75 -2.19
CA ASN A 558 34.58 2.26 -0.83
C ASN A 558 33.45 2.30 0.23
N ALA A 559 32.17 2.25 -0.17
CA ALA A 559 31.03 2.11 0.73
C ALA A 559 30.05 1.06 0.18
N LYS A 560 29.99 -0.13 0.82
CA LYS A 560 28.95 -1.14 0.57
C LYS A 560 27.58 -0.58 1.00
N GLN A 561 26.88 0.04 0.06
CA GLN A 561 25.50 0.49 0.21
C GLN A 561 24.61 -0.31 -0.75
N PRO A 562 23.47 -0.86 -0.29
CA PRO A 562 22.59 -1.65 -1.16
C PRO A 562 21.98 -0.80 -2.27
N LEU A 563 21.73 -1.42 -3.43
CA LEU A 563 20.75 -0.94 -4.40
C LEU A 563 19.36 -1.45 -4.00
N LEU A 564 18.41 -0.55 -3.80
CA LEU A 564 17.03 -0.87 -3.42
C LEU A 564 16.12 -0.80 -4.64
N SER A 565 15.31 -1.82 -4.90
CA SER A 565 14.37 -1.78 -6.02
C SER A 565 13.34 -0.65 -5.91
N SER A 566 13.06 0.04 -7.01
CA SER A 566 12.07 1.13 -7.15
C SER A 566 10.69 0.67 -7.62
N THR A 567 10.53 -0.60 -8.02
CA THR A 567 9.34 -1.08 -8.76
C THR A 567 8.02 -1.07 -7.97
N CYS A 568 8.10 -0.96 -6.63
CA CYS A 568 6.96 -0.85 -5.72
C CYS A 568 6.67 0.61 -5.33
N PRO A 569 5.63 1.26 -5.91
CA PRO A 569 5.36 2.68 -5.65
C PRO A 569 5.02 2.99 -4.19
N GLY A 570 4.34 2.09 -3.46
CA GLY A 570 4.09 2.25 -2.02
C GLY A 570 5.38 2.32 -1.18
N PHE A 571 6.45 1.65 -1.62
CA PHE A 571 7.77 1.77 -0.98
C PHE A 571 8.47 3.08 -1.36
N VAL A 572 8.41 3.50 -2.63
CA VAL A 572 8.95 4.78 -3.10
C VAL A 572 8.28 5.96 -2.37
N CYS A 573 6.95 6.00 -2.30
CA CYS A 573 6.22 7.03 -1.57
C CYS A 573 6.57 7.07 -0.08
N TYR A 574 6.86 5.93 0.55
CA TYR A 574 7.38 5.90 1.92
C TYR A 574 8.82 6.45 2.00
N ALA A 575 9.69 6.07 1.07
CA ALA A 575 11.07 6.55 1.01
C ALA A 575 11.11 8.08 0.92
N GLU A 576 10.41 8.68 -0.04
CA GLU A 576 10.43 10.12 -0.31
C GLU A 576 9.83 10.96 0.84
N LYS A 577 8.66 10.56 1.37
CA LYS A 577 7.95 11.31 2.43
C LYS A 577 8.54 11.11 3.82
N SER A 578 9.01 9.91 4.13
CA SER A 578 9.26 9.51 5.53
C SER A 578 10.73 9.32 5.86
N GLN A 579 11.56 8.82 4.94
CA GLN A 579 12.96 8.46 5.21
C GLN A 579 13.91 8.92 4.09
N GLY A 580 13.60 10.08 3.46
CA GLY A 580 14.22 10.51 2.21
C GLY A 580 15.74 10.49 2.24
N ASN A 581 16.35 11.14 3.24
CA ASN A 581 17.81 11.23 3.42
C ASN A 581 18.54 9.88 3.53
N ILE A 582 17.83 8.77 3.73
CA ILE A 582 18.39 7.43 3.93
C ILE A 582 18.04 6.51 2.75
N LEU A 583 16.80 6.55 2.26
CA LEU A 583 16.33 5.61 1.24
C LEU A 583 16.47 6.14 -0.18
N VAL A 584 16.18 7.43 -0.44
CA VAL A 584 16.18 8.00 -1.81
C VAL A 584 17.54 7.86 -2.52
N PRO A 585 18.71 8.07 -1.87
CA PRO A 585 20.02 7.86 -2.50
C PRO A 585 20.34 6.39 -2.84
N LEU A 586 19.55 5.43 -2.33
CA LEU A 586 19.77 4.00 -2.50
C LEU A 586 18.79 3.37 -3.51
N LEU A 587 17.76 4.11 -3.94
CA LEU A 587 16.78 3.62 -4.92
C LEU A 587 17.42 3.45 -6.31
N SER A 588 17.14 2.30 -6.91
CA SER A 588 17.34 2.04 -8.33
C SER A 588 16.63 3.09 -9.17
N ARG A 589 17.34 3.69 -10.14
CA ARG A 589 16.78 4.74 -11.01
C ARG A 589 15.91 4.16 -12.12
N ILE A 590 15.76 2.83 -12.24
CA ILE A 590 14.91 2.22 -13.27
C ILE A 590 13.43 2.53 -12.99
N LYS A 591 12.70 2.98 -14.01
CA LYS A 591 11.24 3.11 -14.00
C LYS A 591 10.58 1.73 -13.84
N SER A 592 9.41 1.67 -13.21
CA SER A 592 8.73 0.37 -13.08
C SER A 592 8.22 -0.16 -14.44
N PRO A 593 7.91 -1.47 -14.56
CA PRO A 593 7.38 -2.04 -15.80
C PRO A 593 6.12 -1.35 -16.34
N GLN A 594 5.30 -0.74 -15.47
CA GLN A 594 4.15 0.07 -15.88
C GLN A 594 4.59 1.24 -16.78
N GLN A 595 5.59 1.99 -16.32
CA GLN A 595 6.05 3.20 -17.01
C GLN A 595 6.96 2.88 -18.20
N ILE A 596 7.77 1.82 -18.10
CA ILE A 596 8.48 1.27 -19.26
C ILE A 596 7.49 0.88 -20.36
N MET A 597 6.37 0.22 -20.03
CA MET A 597 5.33 -0.06 -21.04
C MET A 597 4.68 1.22 -21.56
N GLY A 598 4.43 2.21 -20.71
CA GLY A 598 3.94 3.53 -21.14
C GLY A 598 4.81 4.16 -22.23
N LEU A 599 6.13 4.16 -22.03
CA LEU A 599 7.10 4.63 -23.01
C LEU A 599 7.08 3.81 -24.32
N LEU A 600 6.99 2.48 -24.23
CA LEU A 600 6.89 1.60 -25.40
C LEU A 600 5.60 1.84 -26.20
N VAL A 601 4.45 1.90 -25.52
CA VAL A 601 3.14 2.17 -26.13
C VAL A 601 3.12 3.55 -26.79
N LYS A 602 3.58 4.60 -26.08
CA LYS A 602 3.50 5.98 -26.59
C LYS A 602 4.53 6.33 -27.68
N LYS A 603 5.55 5.49 -27.93
CA LYS A 603 6.64 5.78 -28.89
C LYS A 603 6.98 4.67 -29.87
N ARG A 604 6.60 3.42 -29.60
CA ARG A 604 6.96 2.22 -30.39
C ARG A 604 5.74 1.40 -30.85
N LEU A 605 4.50 1.85 -30.61
CA LEU A 605 3.28 1.17 -31.08
C LEU A 605 3.21 1.00 -32.61
N HIS A 606 3.90 1.84 -33.38
CA HIS A 606 4.08 1.66 -34.82
C HIS A 606 4.81 0.37 -35.23
N LEU A 607 5.48 -0.33 -34.30
CA LEU A 607 6.09 -1.64 -34.49
C LEU A 607 5.11 -2.81 -34.30
N VAL A 608 3.92 -2.52 -33.76
CA VAL A 608 2.78 -3.45 -33.69
C VAL A 608 1.95 -3.31 -34.97
N ASP A 609 1.64 -2.06 -35.32
CA ASP A 609 0.84 -1.72 -36.51
C ASP A 609 1.43 -0.51 -37.25
N GLY A 610 1.88 -0.73 -38.48
CA GLY A 610 2.47 0.31 -39.32
C GLY A 610 1.52 1.46 -39.67
N GLN A 611 0.20 1.27 -39.57
CA GLN A 611 -0.78 2.34 -39.77
C GLN A 611 -0.71 3.41 -38.65
N VAL A 612 -0.18 3.04 -37.48
CA VAL A 612 -0.03 3.92 -36.31
C VAL A 612 1.23 4.81 -36.41
N SER A 613 2.05 4.65 -37.45
CA SER A 613 3.32 5.41 -37.65
C SER A 613 3.18 6.93 -37.61
N ASN A 614 2.01 7.48 -37.97
CA ASN A 614 1.75 8.92 -37.99
C ASN A 614 0.93 9.43 -36.78
N VAL A 615 0.67 8.59 -35.77
CA VAL A 615 -0.14 8.96 -34.61
C VAL A 615 0.71 9.61 -33.53
N LEU A 616 0.31 10.81 -33.10
CA LEU A 616 1.00 11.55 -32.05
C LEU A 616 0.75 10.93 -30.66
N PRO A 617 1.72 11.01 -29.71
CA PRO A 617 1.61 10.35 -28.40
C PRO A 617 0.48 10.85 -27.50
N ASP A 618 -0.02 12.06 -27.72
CA ASP A 618 -1.19 12.66 -27.04
C ASP A 618 -2.50 12.03 -27.51
N ARG A 619 -2.53 11.45 -28.71
CA ARG A 619 -3.66 10.71 -29.29
C ARG A 619 -3.68 9.23 -28.89
N ILE A 620 -2.72 8.79 -28.07
CA ILE A 620 -2.70 7.44 -27.50
C ILE A 620 -3.11 7.55 -26.02
N TYR A 621 -4.22 6.93 -25.64
CA TYR A 621 -4.69 6.85 -24.25
C TYR A 621 -4.38 5.46 -23.68
N HIS A 622 -3.41 5.39 -22.78
CA HIS A 622 -2.87 4.16 -22.22
C HIS A 622 -3.47 3.84 -20.84
N ILE A 623 -4.24 2.75 -20.80
CA ILE A 623 -4.85 2.16 -19.61
C ILE A 623 -3.95 1.03 -19.11
N THR A 624 -3.78 0.86 -17.81
CA THR A 624 -3.14 -0.34 -17.25
C THR A 624 -4.00 -1.01 -16.19
N LEU A 625 -4.04 -2.34 -16.19
CA LEU A 625 -4.70 -3.15 -15.18
C LEU A 625 -3.67 -3.62 -14.16
N MET A 626 -3.77 -3.17 -12.90
CA MET A 626 -2.74 -3.35 -11.87
C MET A 626 -3.31 -3.88 -10.53
N PRO A 627 -2.54 -4.68 -9.77
CA PRO A 627 -2.97 -5.26 -8.49
C PRO A 627 -2.92 -4.27 -7.29
N CYS A 628 -2.68 -2.99 -7.52
CA CYS A 628 -2.24 -2.04 -6.50
C CYS A 628 -2.80 -0.63 -6.75
N TYR A 629 -3.32 0.02 -5.70
CA TYR A 629 -3.79 1.41 -5.78
C TYR A 629 -2.64 2.41 -5.97
N ASP A 630 -1.49 2.17 -5.34
CA ASP A 630 -0.33 3.07 -5.43
C ASP A 630 0.25 3.17 -6.86
N LYS A 631 -0.12 2.25 -7.76
CA LYS A 631 0.19 2.34 -9.19
C LYS A 631 -0.56 3.49 -9.89
N LYS A 632 -1.74 3.88 -9.40
CA LYS A 632 -2.46 5.11 -9.82
C LYS A 632 -1.63 6.35 -9.47
N LEU A 633 -1.08 6.41 -8.25
CA LEU A 633 -0.19 7.50 -7.84
C LEU A 633 1.10 7.53 -8.67
N GLU A 634 1.65 6.36 -9.01
CA GLU A 634 2.81 6.29 -9.90
C GLU A 634 2.53 6.88 -11.29
N ALA A 635 1.33 6.65 -11.85
CA ALA A 635 0.90 7.23 -13.12
C ALA A 635 0.68 8.75 -13.07
N SER A 636 0.31 9.30 -11.91
CA SER A 636 0.05 10.74 -11.75
C SER A 636 1.31 11.62 -11.60
N ARG A 637 2.48 11.02 -11.30
CA ARG A 637 3.76 11.72 -11.07
C ARG A 637 4.19 12.58 -12.25
N LEU A 638 4.69 13.79 -11.99
CA LEU A 638 5.18 14.70 -13.03
C LEU A 638 6.42 14.15 -13.77
N GLU A 639 7.27 13.36 -13.11
CA GLU A 639 8.43 12.71 -13.74
C GLU A 639 8.09 11.46 -14.60
N ASN A 640 6.83 11.01 -14.59
CA ASN A 640 6.33 9.92 -15.43
C ASN A 640 5.52 10.44 -16.63
N ARG A 641 6.12 11.43 -17.29
CA ARG A 641 5.57 12.10 -18.47
C ARG A 641 6.62 12.22 -19.58
N LEU A 642 6.17 12.22 -20.82
CA LEU A 642 7.01 12.35 -22.02
C LEU A 642 7.44 13.80 -22.31
N ASP A 643 6.58 14.72 -21.90
CA ASP A 643 6.70 16.18 -21.85
C ASP A 643 5.77 16.65 -20.72
N GLU A 644 5.67 17.96 -20.44
CA GLU A 644 4.83 18.44 -19.32
C GLU A 644 3.35 18.01 -19.41
N SER A 645 2.84 17.77 -20.64
CA SER A 645 1.43 17.52 -20.90
C SER A 645 1.07 16.03 -21.03
N ILE A 646 1.91 15.20 -21.65
CA ILE A 646 1.59 13.82 -22.03
C ILE A 646 2.10 12.81 -20.98
N PRO A 647 1.23 12.15 -20.20
CA PRO A 647 1.64 11.10 -19.28
C PRO A 647 2.08 9.82 -20.01
N GLU A 648 2.96 9.05 -19.38
CA GLU A 648 3.37 7.70 -19.84
C GLU A 648 2.20 6.70 -19.71
N VAL A 649 1.35 6.87 -18.69
CA VAL A 649 0.15 6.09 -18.41
C VAL A 649 -0.99 7.04 -18.03
N ASP A 650 -2.07 7.05 -18.81
CA ASP A 650 -3.18 7.99 -18.63
C ASP A 650 -4.19 7.52 -17.55
N CYS A 651 -4.33 6.21 -17.36
CA CYS A 651 -5.23 5.65 -16.35
C CYS A 651 -4.77 4.28 -15.86
N VAL A 652 -4.86 4.05 -14.55
CA VAL A 652 -4.69 2.72 -13.95
C VAL A 652 -6.03 2.26 -13.38
N ILE A 653 -6.43 1.02 -13.69
CA ILE A 653 -7.58 0.33 -13.11
C ILE A 653 -7.15 -0.96 -12.42
N THR A 654 -8.03 -1.52 -11.59
CA THR A 654 -7.74 -2.66 -10.71
C THR A 654 -8.69 -3.84 -10.98
N PRO A 655 -8.37 -5.08 -10.56
CA PRO A 655 -9.29 -6.23 -10.67
C PRO A 655 -10.70 -5.95 -10.15
N LEU A 656 -10.82 -5.21 -9.05
CA LEU A 656 -12.10 -4.79 -8.46
C LEU A 656 -12.89 -3.82 -9.35
N GLU A 657 -12.20 -3.03 -10.17
CA GLU A 657 -12.80 -2.10 -11.13
C GLU A 657 -13.19 -2.80 -12.44
N VAL A 658 -12.52 -3.91 -12.80
CA VAL A 658 -12.95 -4.79 -13.89
C VAL A 658 -14.28 -5.47 -13.56
N GLU A 659 -14.50 -5.95 -12.33
CA GLU A 659 -15.82 -6.47 -11.92
C GLU A 659 -16.92 -5.42 -12.08
N LYS A 660 -16.66 -4.15 -11.71
CA LYS A 660 -17.65 -3.08 -11.91
C LYS A 660 -17.99 -2.83 -13.39
N ILE A 661 -17.03 -3.05 -14.30
CA ILE A 661 -17.28 -2.98 -15.75
C ILE A 661 -18.12 -4.18 -16.21
N LEU A 662 -17.85 -5.38 -15.68
CA LEU A 662 -18.67 -6.58 -15.94
C LEU A 662 -20.11 -6.41 -15.43
N GLU A 663 -20.29 -5.91 -14.20
CA GLU A 663 -21.58 -5.55 -13.60
C GLU A 663 -22.32 -4.51 -14.45
N PHE A 664 -21.64 -3.42 -14.85
CA PHE A 664 -22.21 -2.37 -15.69
C PHE A 664 -22.68 -2.90 -17.06
N LYS A 665 -21.91 -3.80 -17.67
CA LYS A 665 -22.23 -4.45 -18.95
C LYS A 665 -23.13 -5.69 -18.79
N GLN A 666 -23.59 -5.98 -17.56
CA GLN A 666 -24.48 -7.09 -17.21
C GLN A 666 -23.92 -8.49 -17.57
N ILE A 667 -22.59 -8.62 -17.63
CA ILE A 667 -21.89 -9.86 -17.97
C ILE A 667 -21.79 -10.71 -16.70
N ARG A 668 -22.68 -11.71 -16.57
CA ARG A 668 -22.76 -12.57 -15.38
C ARG A 668 -21.79 -13.75 -15.38
N ASN A 669 -21.40 -14.25 -16.56
CA ASN A 669 -20.50 -15.39 -16.69
C ASN A 669 -19.25 -15.01 -17.49
N PHE A 670 -18.16 -14.74 -16.78
CA PHE A 670 -16.86 -14.41 -17.37
C PHE A 670 -16.29 -15.54 -18.24
N ASP A 671 -16.51 -16.81 -17.85
CA ASP A 671 -16.07 -18.00 -18.58
C ASP A 671 -16.86 -18.22 -19.90
N SER A 672 -17.92 -17.45 -20.14
CA SER A 672 -18.66 -17.43 -21.42
C SER A 672 -18.18 -16.39 -22.43
N LEU A 673 -17.32 -15.44 -22.03
CA LEU A 673 -16.74 -14.45 -22.94
C LEU A 673 -15.86 -15.13 -23.98
N ALA A 674 -15.93 -14.74 -25.26
CA ALA A 674 -15.02 -15.29 -26.26
C ALA A 674 -13.55 -14.95 -25.92
N CYS A 675 -12.61 -15.73 -26.44
CA CYS A 675 -11.19 -15.43 -26.32
C CYS A 675 -10.72 -14.58 -27.51
N ARG A 676 -9.88 -13.56 -27.24
CA ARG A 676 -9.10 -12.83 -28.23
C ARG A 676 -7.63 -12.90 -27.81
N PRO A 677 -6.70 -13.39 -28.65
CA PRO A 677 -5.27 -13.27 -28.37
C PRO A 677 -4.86 -11.83 -28.06
N LEU A 678 -3.86 -11.67 -27.20
CA LEU A 678 -3.30 -10.36 -26.91
C LEU A 678 -2.48 -9.85 -28.10
N ASP A 679 -2.47 -8.53 -28.26
CA ASP A 679 -1.61 -7.86 -29.22
C ASP A 679 -0.15 -7.97 -28.75
N GLN A 680 0.78 -8.00 -29.70
CA GLN A 680 2.20 -8.16 -29.42
C GLN A 680 3.05 -7.22 -30.29
N PHE A 681 4.15 -6.73 -29.73
CA PHE A 681 5.23 -6.16 -30.54
C PHE A 681 5.80 -7.28 -31.43
N ASN A 682 5.82 -7.07 -32.74
CA ASN A 682 6.20 -8.09 -33.73
C ASN A 682 7.73 -8.27 -33.82
N VAL A 683 8.33 -8.59 -32.67
CA VAL A 683 9.79 -8.57 -32.42
C VAL A 683 10.33 -9.90 -31.89
N GLY A 684 9.48 -10.91 -31.73
CA GLY A 684 9.86 -12.27 -31.36
C GLY A 684 10.14 -12.51 -29.86
N PHE A 685 9.69 -11.62 -28.97
CA PHE A 685 9.83 -11.81 -27.51
C PHE A 685 9.08 -13.05 -26.99
N SER A 686 7.84 -13.26 -27.47
CA SER A 686 7.05 -14.46 -27.21
C SER A 686 6.50 -15.01 -28.53
N PRO A 687 7.28 -15.81 -29.27
CA PRO A 687 6.93 -16.24 -30.64
C PRO A 687 5.65 -17.06 -30.76
N ASP A 688 5.18 -17.64 -29.65
CA ASP A 688 4.00 -18.51 -29.58
C ASP A 688 2.78 -17.82 -28.95
N GLY A 689 2.82 -16.49 -28.81
CA GLY A 689 1.72 -15.71 -28.24
C GLY A 689 1.61 -15.77 -26.71
N LYS A 690 2.38 -16.63 -26.03
CA LYS A 690 2.12 -16.95 -24.62
C LYS A 690 2.61 -15.87 -23.66
N ILE A 691 1.88 -15.76 -22.56
CA ILE A 691 2.25 -14.91 -21.42
C ILE A 691 3.41 -15.59 -20.67
N GLN A 692 4.44 -14.83 -20.31
CA GLN A 692 5.62 -15.36 -19.62
C GLN A 692 5.90 -14.64 -18.31
N SER A 693 6.55 -15.34 -17.38
CA SER A 693 7.00 -14.79 -16.09
C SER A 693 8.50 -14.96 -15.91
N HIS A 694 9.08 -14.29 -14.91
CA HIS A 694 10.46 -14.54 -14.51
C HIS A 694 10.50 -15.65 -13.44
N ARG A 695 11.66 -16.28 -13.23
CA ARG A 695 11.86 -17.20 -12.10
C ARG A 695 11.93 -16.41 -10.79
N GLY A 696 11.47 -16.98 -9.68
CA GLY A 696 11.57 -16.33 -8.37
C GLY A 696 10.28 -15.70 -7.89
N SER A 697 10.39 -14.56 -7.19
CA SER A 697 9.26 -13.89 -6.53
C SER A 697 8.07 -13.55 -7.45
N GLY A 698 6.85 -13.71 -6.93
CA GLY A 698 5.62 -13.27 -7.61
C GLY A 698 5.48 -11.75 -7.78
N SER A 699 6.36 -10.93 -7.18
CA SER A 699 6.43 -9.48 -7.43
C SER A 699 7.18 -9.14 -8.72
N GLY A 700 8.19 -9.93 -9.06
CA GLY A 700 9.27 -9.51 -9.95
C GLY A 700 10.16 -10.68 -10.33
N GLY A 701 10.66 -11.38 -9.32
CA GLY A 701 11.80 -12.28 -9.46
C GLY A 701 13.09 -11.52 -9.74
N TYR A 702 13.13 -10.18 -9.53
CA TYR A 702 14.30 -9.40 -9.93
C TYR A 702 15.51 -9.80 -9.10
N ALA A 703 15.37 -9.99 -7.78
CA ALA A 703 16.44 -10.52 -6.94
C ALA A 703 17.01 -11.85 -7.46
N ASP A 704 16.15 -12.84 -7.74
CA ASP A 704 16.55 -14.16 -8.23
C ASP A 704 17.32 -14.08 -9.57
N ASN A 705 16.82 -13.30 -10.53
CA ASN A 705 17.42 -13.25 -11.88
C ASN A 705 18.64 -12.32 -11.94
N LEU A 706 18.64 -11.20 -11.20
CA LEU A 706 19.82 -10.36 -11.02
C LEU A 706 20.95 -11.13 -10.31
N LEU A 707 20.63 -12.00 -9.34
CA LEU A 707 21.64 -12.84 -8.69
C LEU A 707 22.18 -13.90 -9.66
N ARG A 708 21.32 -14.54 -10.46
CA ARG A 708 21.75 -15.49 -11.51
C ARG A 708 22.69 -14.82 -12.52
N MET A 709 22.35 -13.64 -13.02
CA MET A 709 23.21 -12.86 -13.90
C MET A 709 24.53 -12.47 -13.21
N MET A 710 24.46 -12.04 -11.95
CA MET A 710 25.66 -11.71 -11.16
C MET A 710 26.57 -12.92 -10.96
N THR A 711 26.02 -14.09 -10.65
CA THR A 711 26.83 -15.31 -10.49
C THR A 711 27.49 -15.70 -11.80
N ILE A 712 26.81 -15.59 -12.94
CA ILE A 712 27.41 -15.92 -14.24
C ILE A 712 28.49 -14.91 -14.61
N TYR A 713 28.26 -13.61 -14.36
CA TYR A 713 29.29 -12.58 -14.48
C TYR A 713 30.53 -12.89 -13.63
N GLN A 714 30.33 -13.30 -12.37
CA GLN A 714 31.42 -13.72 -11.47
C GLN A 714 32.11 -15.03 -11.94
N LYS A 715 31.38 -16.01 -12.49
CA LYS A 715 31.95 -17.24 -13.08
C LYS A 715 32.78 -16.96 -14.33
N ILE A 716 32.41 -15.97 -15.14
CA ILE A 716 33.19 -15.53 -16.32
C ILE A 716 34.43 -14.75 -15.87
N ALA A 717 34.30 -13.84 -14.90
CA ALA A 717 35.41 -13.06 -14.36
C ALA A 717 36.40 -13.90 -13.55
N THR A 718 35.95 -15.00 -12.95
CA THR A 718 36.73 -15.90 -12.08
C THR A 718 36.49 -17.35 -12.51
N GLN A 719 37.39 -17.87 -13.34
CA GLN A 719 37.29 -19.19 -13.99
C GLN A 719 37.07 -20.39 -13.04
N ASP A 720 37.38 -20.24 -11.74
CA ASP A 720 37.21 -21.26 -10.69
C ASP A 720 35.75 -21.57 -10.31
N LEU A 721 34.80 -20.64 -10.50
CA LEU A 721 33.49 -20.72 -9.84
C LEU A 721 32.49 -21.69 -10.50
N MET A 722 32.94 -22.60 -11.37
CA MET A 722 32.04 -23.43 -12.20
C MET A 722 31.16 -24.39 -11.40
N GLN A 723 31.63 -24.94 -10.27
CA GLN A 723 30.99 -26.04 -9.55
C GLN A 723 30.08 -25.66 -8.36
N SER A 724 30.00 -24.40 -7.93
CA SER A 724 29.25 -24.02 -6.73
C SER A 724 27.73 -24.15 -6.86
N GLU A 725 27.11 -24.88 -5.93
CA GLU A 725 25.66 -24.93 -5.71
C GLU A 725 25.17 -23.71 -4.91
N PHE A 726 23.88 -23.40 -5.02
CA PHE A 726 23.26 -22.23 -4.39
C PHE A 726 22.47 -22.62 -3.14
N GLU A 727 22.97 -22.28 -1.96
CA GLU A 727 22.28 -22.58 -0.70
C GLU A 727 21.28 -21.47 -0.30
N TRP A 728 20.03 -21.87 -0.04
CA TRP A 728 18.94 -20.94 0.31
C TRP A 728 18.74 -20.87 1.82
N LYS A 729 19.19 -19.79 2.47
CA LYS A 729 19.01 -19.61 3.91
C LYS A 729 17.76 -18.79 4.23
N MET A 730 16.63 -19.48 4.49
CA MET A 730 15.39 -18.84 4.93
C MET A 730 15.52 -18.28 6.37
N VAL A 731 15.88 -17.01 6.51
CA VAL A 731 15.96 -16.33 7.81
C VAL A 731 14.64 -15.65 8.17
N ARG A 732 13.80 -16.35 8.94
CA ARG A 732 12.63 -15.82 9.67
C ARG A 732 11.50 -15.20 8.80
N ASN A 733 10.67 -16.07 8.22
CA ASN A 733 9.34 -15.88 7.61
C ASN A 733 9.28 -15.59 6.09
N ALA A 734 8.14 -15.92 5.46
CA ALA A 734 7.93 -15.83 4.00
C ALA A 734 7.93 -14.40 3.43
N ASP A 735 7.95 -13.38 4.29
CA ASP A 735 8.06 -11.98 3.91
C ASP A 735 9.51 -11.44 3.95
N PHE A 736 10.48 -12.26 4.36
CA PHE A 736 11.91 -11.94 4.37
C PHE A 736 12.73 -13.13 3.83
N LEU A 737 13.42 -12.93 2.71
CA LEU A 737 14.36 -13.92 2.15
C LEU A 737 15.74 -13.28 2.00
N GLU A 738 16.78 -14.01 2.39
CA GLU A 738 18.18 -13.64 2.18
C GLU A 738 18.81 -14.66 1.23
N ILE A 739 19.59 -14.18 0.26
CA ILE A 739 20.20 -15.02 -0.78
C ILE A 739 21.67 -14.61 -0.91
N ASN A 740 22.57 -15.54 -0.60
CA ASN A 740 24.00 -15.28 -0.49
C ASN A 740 24.78 -16.17 -1.46
N LEU A 741 25.77 -15.59 -2.14
CA LEU A 741 26.71 -16.29 -3.01
C LEU A 741 28.10 -16.29 -2.35
N TYR A 742 28.69 -17.46 -2.15
CA TYR A 742 30.04 -17.63 -1.59
C TYR A 742 31.03 -18.03 -2.69
N LYS A 743 32.34 -17.83 -2.45
CA LYS A 743 33.39 -18.27 -3.39
C LYS A 743 33.74 -19.76 -3.16
N SER A 744 33.77 -20.17 -1.90
CA SER A 744 33.86 -21.56 -1.42
C SER A 744 32.90 -21.77 -0.25
N GLU A 745 32.49 -23.02 0.01
CA GLU A 745 31.66 -23.40 1.17
C GLU A 745 32.32 -23.06 2.52
N MET A 746 33.65 -22.93 2.55
CA MET A 746 34.40 -22.57 3.76
C MET A 746 34.46 -21.05 4.04
N ASP A 747 33.97 -20.19 3.12
CA ASP A 747 34.06 -18.74 3.29
C ASP A 747 32.99 -18.20 4.25
N SER A 748 33.42 -17.56 5.34
CA SER A 748 32.52 -16.92 6.31
C SER A 748 31.82 -15.65 5.81
N LYS A 749 32.14 -15.18 4.59
CA LYS A 749 31.66 -13.92 4.03
C LYS A 749 31.17 -14.11 2.59
N PRO A 750 29.93 -13.71 2.26
CA PRO A 750 29.43 -13.80 0.89
C PRO A 750 30.17 -12.83 -0.03
N LEU A 751 30.42 -13.31 -1.25
CA LEU A 751 30.93 -12.54 -2.39
C LEU A 751 29.84 -11.58 -2.90
N VAL A 752 28.59 -12.04 -2.90
CA VAL A 752 27.39 -11.22 -3.19
C VAL A 752 26.26 -11.58 -2.22
N SER A 753 25.56 -10.57 -1.69
CA SER A 753 24.50 -10.74 -0.70
C SER A 753 23.24 -9.97 -1.10
N PHE A 754 22.14 -10.66 -1.34
CA PHE A 754 20.86 -10.10 -1.79
C PHE A 754 19.75 -10.35 -0.74
N ALA A 755 18.71 -9.54 -0.74
CA ALA A 755 17.51 -9.78 0.06
C ALA A 755 16.19 -9.45 -0.67
N ILE A 756 15.12 -10.14 -0.30
CA ILE A 756 13.73 -9.83 -0.69
C ILE A 756 12.94 -9.48 0.58
N LEU A 757 12.35 -8.29 0.61
CA LEU A 757 11.63 -7.72 1.74
C LEU A 757 10.20 -7.39 1.35
N ASN A 758 9.25 -8.20 1.80
CA ASN A 758 7.83 -7.91 1.67
C ASN A 758 7.28 -7.33 2.98
N GLY A 759 6.30 -6.43 2.88
CA GLY A 759 5.58 -5.88 4.02
C GLY A 759 6.29 -4.75 4.77
N PHE A 760 5.52 -3.72 5.13
CA PHE A 760 6.02 -2.52 5.82
C PHE A 760 6.82 -2.78 7.10
N ARG A 761 6.54 -3.87 7.83
CA ARG A 761 7.31 -4.29 9.01
C ARG A 761 8.78 -4.56 8.67
N ASN A 762 9.03 -5.23 7.56
CA ASN A 762 10.39 -5.55 7.12
C ASN A 762 11.08 -4.32 6.52
N VAL A 763 10.32 -3.41 5.90
CA VAL A 763 10.81 -2.08 5.49
C VAL A 763 11.30 -1.26 6.69
N GLN A 764 10.54 -1.22 7.80
CA GLN A 764 10.97 -0.54 9.04
C GLN A 764 12.23 -1.17 9.66
N ASN A 765 12.37 -2.49 9.58
CA ASN A 765 13.58 -3.20 10.02
C ASN A 765 14.79 -2.86 9.14
N LEU A 766 14.63 -2.80 7.81
CA LEU A 766 15.67 -2.36 6.87
C LEU A 766 16.14 -0.93 7.21
N VAL A 767 15.21 0.02 7.35
CA VAL A 767 15.53 1.41 7.72
C VAL A 767 16.32 1.46 9.03
N SER A 768 15.99 0.61 10.00
CA SER A 768 16.69 0.53 11.28
C SER A 768 18.12 -0.02 11.14
N ARG A 769 18.35 -1.01 10.25
CA ARG A 769 19.70 -1.53 9.92
C ARG A 769 20.54 -0.50 9.16
N LEU A 770 19.94 0.21 8.19
CA LEU A 770 20.60 1.28 7.44
C LEU A 770 21.04 2.42 8.36
N LYS A 771 20.18 2.89 9.28
CA LYS A 771 20.53 3.91 10.28
C LYS A 771 21.70 3.50 11.18
N ARG A 772 21.80 2.22 11.53
CA ARG A 772 22.89 1.65 12.34
C ARG A 772 24.13 1.28 11.52
N LYS A 773 24.13 1.52 10.20
CA LYS A 773 25.18 1.09 9.25
C LYS A 773 25.48 -0.43 9.33
N SER A 774 24.49 -1.25 9.67
CA SER A 774 24.57 -2.72 9.80
C SER A 774 23.82 -3.49 8.69
N CYS A 775 23.65 -2.83 7.54
CA CYS A 775 23.12 -3.45 6.32
C CYS A 775 24.29 -3.82 5.42
N SER A 776 24.39 -5.10 5.03
CA SER A 776 25.53 -5.66 4.29
C SER A 776 25.16 -6.22 2.90
N TYR A 777 23.91 -6.02 2.48
CA TYR A 777 23.41 -6.44 1.17
C TYR A 777 23.92 -5.52 0.05
N ASP A 778 24.12 -6.08 -1.12
CA ASP A 778 24.47 -5.36 -2.34
C ASP A 778 23.21 -4.99 -3.16
N TYR A 779 22.17 -5.83 -3.12
CA TYR A 779 20.85 -5.54 -3.72
C TYR A 779 19.69 -5.98 -2.81
N ILE A 780 18.59 -5.23 -2.81
CA ILE A 780 17.38 -5.54 -2.05
C ILE A 780 16.13 -5.30 -2.90
N GLU A 781 15.34 -6.34 -3.15
CA GLU A 781 13.98 -6.24 -3.70
C GLU A 781 13.01 -5.91 -2.56
N VAL A 782 12.25 -4.82 -2.68
CA VAL A 782 11.38 -4.30 -1.61
C VAL A 782 9.95 -4.11 -2.11
N SER A 783 8.99 -4.73 -1.42
CA SER A 783 7.55 -4.57 -1.64
C SER A 783 6.85 -4.13 -0.36
N ALA A 784 6.01 -3.09 -0.42
CA ALA A 784 5.32 -2.58 0.76
C ALA A 784 4.18 -3.50 1.26
N CYS A 785 3.56 -4.30 0.37
CA CYS A 785 2.57 -5.32 0.73
C CYS A 785 3.24 -6.60 1.26
N PRO A 786 2.73 -7.23 2.33
CA PRO A 786 3.10 -8.61 2.69
C PRO A 786 2.78 -9.55 1.53
N LYS A 787 3.60 -10.57 1.31
CA LYS A 787 3.57 -11.50 0.17
C LYS A 787 3.65 -10.83 -1.23
N GLY A 788 4.12 -9.59 -1.30
CA GLY A 788 4.44 -8.92 -2.57
C GLY A 788 3.21 -8.56 -3.42
N CYS A 789 3.43 -8.38 -4.73
CA CYS A 789 2.37 -7.90 -5.65
C CYS A 789 1.22 -8.89 -5.86
N LEU A 790 1.44 -10.20 -5.62
CA LEU A 790 0.40 -11.24 -5.64
C LEU A 790 -0.63 -11.10 -4.50
N ASN A 791 -0.33 -10.30 -3.47
CA ASN A 791 -1.25 -9.93 -2.39
C ASN A 791 -1.46 -8.39 -2.35
N GLY A 792 -1.48 -7.77 -3.53
CA GLY A 792 -1.50 -6.32 -3.71
C GLY A 792 -2.72 -5.61 -3.11
N GLY A 793 -2.59 -4.30 -2.96
CA GLY A 793 -3.61 -3.41 -2.37
C GLY A 793 -5.01 -3.55 -2.96
N ALA A 794 -5.12 -3.81 -4.26
CA ALA A 794 -6.38 -3.78 -5.02
C ALA A 794 -6.76 -5.14 -5.65
N GLN A 795 -6.16 -6.23 -5.17
CA GLN A 795 -6.58 -7.58 -5.53
C GLN A 795 -7.83 -8.01 -4.75
N PHE A 796 -8.52 -9.05 -5.25
CA PHE A 796 -9.56 -9.70 -4.47
C PHE A 796 -9.00 -10.27 -3.16
N ARG A 797 -9.83 -10.25 -2.11
CA ARG A 797 -9.51 -10.82 -0.81
C ARG A 797 -10.71 -11.55 -0.24
N ASN A 798 -10.45 -12.48 0.68
CA ASN A 798 -11.43 -13.01 1.60
C ASN A 798 -12.07 -11.87 2.43
N ILE A 799 -13.21 -11.36 1.97
CA ILE A 799 -14.13 -10.59 2.79
C ILE A 799 -14.66 -11.56 3.85
N PRO A 800 -14.50 -11.29 5.17
CA PRO A 800 -15.09 -12.14 6.19
C PRO A 800 -16.60 -12.20 6.01
N PHE A 801 -17.14 -13.41 5.91
CA PHE A 801 -18.54 -13.76 5.65
C PHE A 801 -19.52 -12.79 6.35
N ASN A 802 -20.07 -11.82 5.61
CA ASN A 802 -20.88 -10.73 6.15
C ASN A 802 -22.34 -10.89 5.72
N LYS A 803 -23.17 -11.52 6.57
CA LYS A 803 -24.54 -11.95 6.23
C LYS A 803 -25.43 -10.89 5.57
N GLU A 804 -25.26 -9.61 5.91
CA GLU A 804 -26.05 -8.50 5.34
C GLU A 804 -25.89 -8.31 3.83
N MET A 805 -24.76 -8.71 3.22
CA MET A 805 -24.62 -8.57 1.76
C MET A 805 -25.45 -9.61 0.99
N ASN A 806 -25.83 -10.72 1.63
CA ASN A 806 -26.54 -11.81 0.97
C ASN A 806 -28.07 -11.68 0.95
N GLU A 807 -28.68 -10.71 1.65
CA GLU A 807 -30.11 -10.41 1.43
C GLU A 807 -30.38 -9.75 0.05
N LYS A 808 -29.32 -9.36 -0.67
CA LYS A 808 -29.38 -8.83 -2.05
C LYS A 808 -28.68 -9.70 -3.09
N LEU A 809 -28.10 -10.83 -2.70
CA LEU A 809 -27.47 -11.78 -3.62
C LEU A 809 -28.41 -12.97 -3.85
N THR A 810 -28.50 -13.41 -5.10
CA THR A 810 -29.31 -14.57 -5.49
C THR A 810 -28.78 -15.86 -4.83
N PRO A 811 -29.66 -16.86 -4.58
CA PRO A 811 -29.29 -18.08 -3.84
C PRO A 811 -28.10 -18.88 -4.40
N ASP A 812 -27.76 -18.69 -5.67
CA ASP A 812 -26.76 -19.49 -6.39
C ASP A 812 -25.30 -18.98 -6.30
N SER A 813 -25.04 -17.95 -5.47
CA SER A 813 -23.69 -17.35 -5.35
C SER A 813 -23.03 -17.60 -3.99
N ASP A 814 -22.30 -18.72 -3.90
CA ASP A 814 -21.37 -18.94 -2.78
C ASP A 814 -20.29 -17.84 -2.75
N PRO A 815 -19.90 -17.34 -1.57
CA PRO A 815 -18.85 -16.34 -1.46
C PRO A 815 -17.48 -16.99 -1.75
N ILE A 816 -17.02 -16.84 -2.99
CA ILE A 816 -15.74 -17.34 -3.50
C ILE A 816 -14.60 -16.87 -2.59
N LEU A 817 -14.05 -17.79 -1.78
CA LEU A 817 -12.83 -17.55 -1.03
C LEU A 817 -11.64 -17.58 -1.99
N ILE A 818 -10.95 -16.45 -2.12
CA ILE A 818 -9.73 -16.31 -2.92
C ILE A 818 -8.55 -16.27 -1.95
N THR A 819 -7.73 -17.31 -2.00
CA THR A 819 -6.50 -17.42 -1.20
C THR A 819 -5.29 -16.98 -2.01
N PHE A 820 -4.27 -16.48 -1.31
CA PHE A 820 -3.00 -16.15 -1.93
C PHE A 820 -2.36 -17.38 -2.59
N GLU A 821 -2.52 -18.55 -1.96
CA GLU A 821 -1.94 -19.80 -2.39
C GLU A 821 -2.52 -20.27 -3.75
N GLN A 822 -3.80 -19.99 -4.04
CA GLN A 822 -4.40 -20.19 -5.36
C GLN A 822 -3.81 -19.24 -6.41
N VAL A 823 -3.71 -17.95 -6.07
CA VAL A 823 -3.19 -16.90 -6.97
C VAL A 823 -1.71 -17.15 -7.31
N GLN A 824 -0.91 -17.55 -6.31
CA GLN A 824 0.47 -17.96 -6.51
C GLN A 824 0.56 -19.23 -7.38
N LYS A 825 -0.25 -20.26 -7.13
CA LYS A 825 -0.23 -21.50 -7.90
C LYS A 825 -0.43 -21.27 -9.41
N LEU A 826 -1.38 -20.40 -9.80
CA LEU A 826 -1.57 -20.05 -11.21
C LEU A 826 -0.38 -19.23 -11.76
N TYR A 827 0.16 -18.28 -10.99
CA TYR A 827 1.33 -17.49 -11.40
C TYR A 827 2.58 -18.35 -11.62
N ASP A 828 2.78 -19.37 -10.78
CA ASP A 828 3.94 -20.24 -10.85
C ASP A 828 3.89 -21.20 -12.05
N GLN A 829 2.69 -21.50 -12.58
CA GLN A 829 2.49 -22.30 -13.80
C GLN A 829 2.88 -21.59 -15.11
N LEU A 830 2.95 -20.25 -15.13
CA LEU A 830 3.34 -19.52 -16.33
C LEU A 830 4.72 -19.95 -16.85
N PRO A 831 4.91 -20.07 -18.18
CA PRO A 831 6.20 -20.25 -18.80
C PRO A 831 7.24 -19.26 -18.24
N LYS A 832 8.45 -19.74 -17.97
CA LYS A 832 9.53 -18.90 -17.44
C LYS A 832 10.40 -18.43 -18.60
N THR A 833 10.48 -17.10 -18.76
CA THR A 833 11.44 -16.42 -19.63
C THR A 833 12.84 -17.02 -19.49
N GLU A 834 13.53 -17.22 -20.61
CA GLU A 834 14.95 -17.55 -20.62
C GLU A 834 15.78 -16.31 -20.22
N LEU A 835 16.93 -16.54 -19.58
CA LEU A 835 17.92 -15.48 -19.37
C LEU A 835 18.89 -15.49 -20.53
N ASP A 836 18.74 -14.53 -21.43
CA ASP A 836 19.81 -14.15 -22.35
C ASP A 836 20.74 -13.16 -21.64
N LEU A 837 22.02 -13.51 -21.59
CA LEU A 837 23.05 -12.85 -20.77
C LEU A 837 23.88 -11.86 -21.59
N PHE A 838 24.08 -10.66 -21.06
CA PHE A 838 25.08 -9.73 -21.60
C PHE A 838 26.48 -10.26 -21.33
N ILE A 839 27.14 -10.80 -22.36
CA ILE A 839 28.55 -11.12 -22.33
C ILE A 839 29.33 -9.86 -22.76
N ASN A 840 30.33 -9.46 -21.97
CA ASN A 840 31.28 -8.37 -22.27
C ASN A 840 30.67 -6.97 -22.51
N ASN A 841 29.51 -6.64 -21.93
CA ASN A 841 28.77 -5.37 -22.13
C ASN A 841 28.35 -5.07 -23.59
N SER A 842 28.65 -5.94 -24.56
CA SER A 842 28.19 -5.81 -25.94
C SER A 842 26.78 -6.38 -26.07
N ILE A 843 25.83 -5.53 -26.44
CA ILE A 843 24.42 -5.89 -26.64
C ILE A 843 24.24 -6.79 -27.88
N GLU A 844 25.11 -6.60 -28.88
CA GLU A 844 24.89 -6.89 -30.31
C GLU A 844 24.63 -8.37 -30.68
N ASN A 845 25.07 -9.35 -29.87
CA ASN A 845 25.01 -10.79 -30.21
C ASN A 845 24.14 -11.63 -29.23
N THR A 846 23.11 -11.02 -28.63
CA THR A 846 22.19 -11.70 -27.69
C THR A 846 20.74 -11.59 -28.15
N LYS A 847 19.84 -12.51 -27.78
CA LYS A 847 18.40 -12.36 -28.13
C LYS A 847 17.81 -11.08 -27.52
N THR A 848 18.26 -10.68 -26.34
CA THR A 848 17.95 -9.38 -25.72
C THR A 848 18.41 -8.22 -26.60
N GLY A 849 19.59 -8.29 -27.21
CA GLY A 849 20.09 -7.28 -28.11
C GLY A 849 19.35 -7.21 -29.44
N GLU A 850 19.01 -8.36 -30.03
CA GLU A 850 18.09 -8.40 -31.17
C GLU A 850 16.74 -7.79 -30.82
N LEU A 851 16.18 -8.11 -29.64
CA LEU A 851 14.92 -7.57 -29.14
C LEU A 851 15.00 -6.04 -29.01
N TYR A 852 16.07 -5.51 -28.42
CA TYR A 852 16.32 -4.08 -28.30
C TYR A 852 16.44 -3.41 -29.67
N THR A 853 17.16 -4.03 -30.61
CA THR A 853 17.32 -3.52 -31.98
C THR A 853 15.97 -3.50 -32.73
N LYS A 854 15.19 -4.59 -32.63
CA LYS A 854 13.86 -4.72 -33.23
C LYS A 854 12.85 -3.74 -32.63
N LEU A 855 12.93 -3.48 -31.32
CA LEU A 855 12.16 -2.44 -30.62
C LEU A 855 12.73 -1.02 -30.79
N GLN A 856 13.83 -0.86 -31.52
CA GLN A 856 14.54 0.41 -31.72
C GLN A 856 14.92 1.11 -30.40
N LEU A 857 15.36 0.35 -29.40
CA LEU A 857 15.77 0.85 -28.09
C LEU A 857 17.23 1.31 -28.11
N ASP A 858 17.50 2.39 -28.85
CA ASP A 858 18.78 3.09 -28.81
C ASP A 858 19.10 3.65 -27.40
N ASP A 859 20.36 4.03 -27.18
CA ASP A 859 20.82 4.54 -25.88
C ASP A 859 20.05 5.79 -25.43
N GLN A 860 19.66 6.68 -26.36
CA GLN A 860 18.92 7.90 -26.05
C GLN A 860 17.49 7.57 -25.56
N PHE A 861 16.85 6.56 -26.16
CA PHE A 861 15.56 6.05 -25.72
C PHE A 861 15.67 5.34 -24.36
N ARG A 862 16.72 4.53 -24.16
CA ARG A 862 16.94 3.79 -22.91
C ARG A 862 17.19 4.70 -21.71
N GLN A 863 17.78 5.89 -21.90
CA GLN A 863 17.84 6.89 -20.82
C GLN A 863 16.45 7.29 -20.30
N LYS A 864 15.38 7.20 -21.11
CA LYS A 864 14.01 7.48 -20.67
C LYS A 864 13.44 6.40 -19.75
N PHE A 865 14.03 5.20 -19.71
CA PHE A 865 13.71 4.20 -18.69
C PHE A 865 14.29 4.53 -17.31
N ARG A 866 15.02 5.65 -17.17
CA ARG A 866 15.47 6.17 -15.88
C ARG A 866 14.50 7.22 -15.33
N THR A 867 14.41 7.30 -14.01
CA THR A 867 13.65 8.31 -13.27
C THR A 867 14.43 8.77 -12.05
N GLU A 868 14.17 10.00 -11.62
CA GLU A 868 14.65 10.50 -10.34
C GLU A 868 13.58 10.31 -9.24
N PHE A 869 14.04 10.47 -8.00
CA PHE A 869 13.21 10.45 -6.78
C PHE A 869 13.74 11.55 -5.88
N ARG A 870 12.85 12.26 -5.18
CA ARG A 870 13.19 13.48 -4.44
C ARG A 870 12.75 13.38 -2.97
N VAL A 871 13.52 13.99 -2.09
CA VAL A 871 13.13 14.08 -0.67
C VAL A 871 12.07 15.15 -0.52
N LEU A 872 10.89 14.77 -0.02
CA LEU A 872 9.82 15.71 0.26
C LEU A 872 10.04 16.30 1.65
N GLU A 873 10.52 17.54 1.73
CA GLU A 873 10.68 18.23 3.01
C GLU A 873 9.33 18.40 3.71
N LYS A 874 9.31 18.29 5.05
CA LYS A 874 8.11 18.49 5.88
C LYS A 874 7.56 19.92 5.85
N LYS A 875 8.21 20.85 5.15
CA LYS A 875 7.72 22.21 4.89
C LYS A 875 6.82 22.19 3.66
N PHE A 876 5.55 21.85 3.87
CA PHE A 876 4.52 22.01 2.86
C PHE A 876 4.38 23.51 2.52
N ASN A 877 4.83 23.91 1.34
CA ASN A 877 4.70 25.28 0.83
C ASN A 877 4.28 25.20 -0.65
N ILE A 878 3.34 26.05 -1.06
CA ILE A 878 2.59 25.89 -2.33
C ILE A 878 3.47 26.04 -3.57
N LEU A 879 4.61 26.74 -3.46
CA LEU A 879 5.62 26.84 -4.53
C LEU A 879 6.43 25.54 -4.74
N ASN A 880 6.27 24.53 -3.88
CA ASN A 880 6.89 23.20 -3.98
C ASN A 880 5.82 22.10 -4.11
N SER A 881 4.73 22.36 -4.83
CA SER A 881 3.70 21.37 -5.21
C SER A 881 4.13 20.40 -6.32
N ASN A 882 5.44 20.28 -6.61
CA ASN A 882 5.98 19.29 -7.52
C ASN A 882 5.95 17.90 -6.86
N TRP A 883 4.97 17.09 -7.26
CA TRP A 883 4.75 15.70 -6.89
C TRP A 883 4.79 14.77 -8.12
#